data_AF-A0A7C3M1Z8-F1
#
_entry.id   AF-A0A7C3M1Z8-F1
#
_cell.length_a   1.000
_cell.length_b   1.000
_cell.length_c   1.000
_cell.angle_alpha   90.00
_cell.angle_beta   90.00
_cell.angle_gamma   90.00
#
_symmetry.space_group_name_H-M   'P 1'
#
loop_
_entity.id
_entity.type
_entity.pdbx_description
1 polymer ?
#
loop_
_entity_poly.entity_id
_entity_poly.type
_entity_poly.pdbx_seq_one_letter_code
_entity_poly.pdbx_strand_id
1 'polypeptide(L)'
;MGGQAFAQAMKRDLRVIILAAAQRAQSNVEYPRALQRLGDKAIIDYVLALARRFAEPSDIYIIVGYQYKAIEEYLGPAFNYVMQREPLGTGDAVLQVQPSLQGYEGDLLILYGDTPLFRPSSLRGMVLRHWLKDAEFTLFSCVTEAMLPYGRVVRDDGGRVVDVIEEADASDQVRRIRELNLGAYVAKAQPLFRVLEEIKGDASLQSYPLTRAVRHLVRRGCRVECYQTADQDEVLGINTPQDLEAAELILQKRVLNPRRVEEDNLISFGTGGWRAVIGEGFTLHNVRRLTQALANRLIRHNLEEQGVLIGYDRRFLSDAAAEAAAEVFAGNNVRVVLLKEAAPTPLITFATVQCRAAYGLAFTASHNPPQWNGLKVFKEDGALLLDEETREIEKEANSLTAEDIVKVELPLAVASGLVRYRDYTNEYVDAVESRVDLSAIRKAGLSVLVDPMFGVGQATIEIVLTEARCRVTTIHNRRDPLFGGRSPAPNLEALGLLIHYMKEGGYDLGLATDGDADRIAIIDERGEYISVNDLLVLIYWYLHEVRGERGPVVRNLATTHMLDRLARVFGEECIEVPVGFKHIAEAMKRSGAILGGESSGGLTIRGHILGKDGILAAALVVEMLAKTGEKVSRLLERVFGLVGRLYMGELNLPATPEMKVLFPRHLRQITVTEIAGSPVQRIATEDGFKFFLDNDQWVLLRFSGTEPLLRVFAEGDSPQKAQALLAAAQKLLPM
;
A
#
# COMPACT_ATOMS: atom_id res chain seq x y z
N MET A 1 9.43 -26.69 -14.11
CA MET A 1 8.51 -27.23 -13.08
C MET A 1 7.90 -26.04 -12.37
N GLY A 2 6.63 -25.74 -12.67
CA GLY A 2 5.97 -24.48 -12.29
C GLY A 2 5.68 -24.37 -10.78
N GLY A 3 5.55 -23.14 -10.29
CA GLY A 3 5.30 -22.83 -8.88
C GLY A 3 4.05 -23.50 -8.28
N GLN A 4 3.07 -23.88 -9.10
CA GLN A 4 1.94 -24.71 -8.67
C GLN A 4 2.37 -26.11 -8.25
N ALA A 5 3.25 -26.80 -9.00
CA ALA A 5 3.75 -28.11 -8.61
C ALA A 5 4.58 -28.05 -7.31
N PHE A 6 5.26 -26.92 -7.05
CA PHE A 6 5.99 -26.68 -5.81
C PHE A 6 5.04 -26.37 -4.63
N ALA A 7 3.99 -25.57 -4.85
CA ALA A 7 2.97 -25.30 -3.84
C ALA A 7 2.10 -26.54 -3.52
N GLN A 8 1.81 -27.36 -4.53
CA GLN A 8 1.13 -28.65 -4.36
C GLN A 8 2.05 -29.68 -3.69
N ALA A 9 3.36 -29.64 -3.96
CA ALA A 9 4.35 -30.44 -3.22
C ALA A 9 4.54 -29.97 -1.76
N MET A 10 4.25 -28.70 -1.46
CA MET A 10 4.20 -28.16 -0.09
C MET A 10 2.88 -28.46 0.64
N LYS A 11 1.88 -29.05 -0.02
CA LYS A 11 0.75 -29.72 0.65
C LYS A 11 1.10 -31.19 0.92
N ARG A 12 2.24 -31.45 1.54
CA ARG A 12 2.34 -32.65 2.38
C ARG A 12 1.35 -32.46 3.53
N ASP A 13 0.66 -33.53 3.92
CA ASP A 13 -0.25 -33.52 5.06
C ASP A 13 0.54 -33.01 6.28
N LEU A 14 0.25 -31.77 6.70
CA LEU A 14 0.95 -31.04 7.75
C LEU A 14 -0.10 -30.56 8.75
N ARG A 15 0.00 -31.04 9.98
CA ARG A 15 -0.85 -30.62 11.10
C ARG A 15 -0.05 -29.74 12.04
N VAL A 16 -0.70 -28.79 12.68
CA VAL A 16 -0.04 -27.87 13.59
C VAL A 16 -0.42 -28.20 15.03
N ILE A 17 0.58 -28.26 15.90
CA ILE A 17 0.42 -28.43 17.34
C ILE A 17 0.87 -27.14 18.03
N ILE A 18 0.02 -26.53 18.85
CA ILE A 18 0.33 -25.35 19.65
C ILE A 18 0.37 -25.74 21.12
N LEU A 19 1.53 -25.61 21.76
CA LEU A 19 1.72 -25.91 23.17
C LEU A 19 1.34 -24.71 24.04
N ALA A 20 0.11 -24.69 24.56
CA ALA A 20 -0.42 -23.62 25.42
C ALA A 20 -0.60 -24.03 26.90
N ALA A 21 -0.16 -25.24 27.28
CA ALA A 21 -0.37 -25.82 28.61
C ALA A 21 0.64 -25.38 29.70
N ALA A 22 1.51 -24.40 29.42
CA ALA A 22 2.76 -24.16 30.17
C ALA A 22 2.63 -23.57 31.59
N GLN A 23 1.42 -23.31 32.11
CA GLN A 23 1.26 -22.75 33.46
C GLN A 23 1.10 -23.82 34.55
N ARG A 24 1.93 -23.73 35.59
CA ARG A 24 1.76 -24.47 36.86
C ARG A 24 0.78 -23.71 37.76
N ALA A 25 0.00 -24.42 38.57
CA ALA A 25 -1.02 -23.87 39.47
C ALA A 25 -0.52 -22.86 40.54
N GLN A 26 0.79 -22.63 40.67
CA GLN A 26 1.42 -21.79 41.71
C GLN A 26 1.81 -20.37 41.24
N SER A 27 1.52 -19.98 39.98
CA SER A 27 1.82 -18.63 39.49
C SER A 27 0.68 -17.66 39.85
N ASN A 28 0.97 -16.56 40.56
CA ASN A 28 0.06 -15.45 40.92
C ASN A 28 -0.45 -14.63 39.71
N VAL A 29 -0.78 -15.28 38.59
CA VAL A 29 -1.18 -14.64 37.34
C VAL A 29 -2.69 -14.80 37.17
N GLU A 30 -3.39 -13.68 36.94
CA GLU A 30 -4.86 -13.61 36.83
C GLU A 30 -5.41 -14.34 35.58
N TYR A 31 -4.57 -14.56 34.55
CA TYR A 31 -4.93 -15.19 33.28
C TYR A 31 -3.85 -16.19 32.77
N PRO A 32 -4.23 -17.14 31.89
CA PRO A 32 -3.28 -17.96 31.15
C PRO A 32 -2.25 -17.10 30.41
N ARG A 33 -0.98 -17.52 30.40
CA ARG A 33 0.12 -16.76 29.76
C ARG A 33 -0.21 -16.48 28.30
N ALA A 34 -0.74 -17.50 27.61
CA ALA A 34 -1.18 -17.41 26.22
C ALA A 34 -2.27 -16.34 25.98
N LEU A 35 -3.04 -15.98 27.02
CA LEU A 35 -4.10 -14.97 26.98
C LEU A 35 -3.67 -13.59 27.51
N GLN A 36 -2.41 -13.43 27.93
CA GLN A 36 -1.87 -12.10 28.24
C GLN A 36 -1.91 -11.22 26.98
N ARG A 37 -2.17 -9.93 27.18
CA ARG A 37 -2.27 -8.96 26.09
C ARG A 37 -0.87 -8.54 25.65
N LEU A 38 -0.65 -8.57 24.34
CA LEU A 38 0.51 -8.03 23.66
C LEU A 38 0.00 -7.06 22.60
N GLY A 39 -0.01 -5.77 22.95
CA GLY A 39 -0.78 -4.76 22.22
C GLY A 39 -2.31 -4.98 22.36
N ASP A 40 -3.02 -5.01 21.24
CA ASP A 40 -4.48 -5.18 21.19
C ASP A 40 -4.94 -6.65 21.17
N LYS A 41 -4.03 -7.61 20.99
CA LYS A 41 -4.32 -9.05 20.84
C LYS A 41 -3.75 -9.87 22.00
N ALA A 42 -4.27 -11.09 22.18
CA ALA A 42 -3.63 -12.06 23.06
C ALA A 42 -2.37 -12.63 22.39
N ILE A 43 -1.37 -13.05 23.17
CA ILE A 43 -0.14 -13.67 22.64
C ILE A 43 -0.46 -14.85 21.70
N ILE A 44 -1.45 -15.68 22.06
CA ILE A 44 -1.86 -16.83 21.27
C ILE A 44 -2.43 -16.47 19.89
N ASP A 45 -3.00 -15.27 19.72
CA ASP A 45 -3.55 -14.84 18.42
C ASP A 45 -2.44 -14.69 17.38
N TYR A 46 -1.25 -14.22 17.78
CA TYR A 46 -0.09 -14.11 16.90
C TYR A 46 0.39 -15.49 16.46
N VAL A 47 0.45 -16.45 17.38
CA VAL A 47 0.85 -17.84 17.08
C VAL A 47 -0.19 -18.52 16.18
N LEU A 48 -1.49 -18.28 16.41
CA LEU A 48 -2.56 -18.81 15.56
C LEU A 48 -2.57 -18.19 14.17
N ALA A 49 -2.29 -16.89 14.05
CA ALA A 49 -2.13 -16.23 12.76
C ALA A 49 -0.98 -16.86 11.96
N LEU A 50 0.12 -17.25 12.61
CA LEU A 50 1.20 -18.01 11.99
C LEU A 50 0.75 -19.41 11.58
N ALA A 51 0.12 -20.15 12.50
CA ALA A 51 -0.34 -21.53 12.27
C ALA A 51 -1.30 -21.63 11.07
N ARG A 52 -2.24 -20.68 10.94
CA ARG A 52 -3.20 -20.61 9.84
C ARG A 52 -2.58 -20.40 8.46
N ARG A 53 -1.30 -20.02 8.37
CA ARG A 53 -0.57 -19.97 7.09
C ARG A 53 -0.08 -21.35 6.62
N PHE A 54 -0.16 -22.37 7.49
CA PHE A 54 0.36 -23.71 7.24
C PHE A 54 -0.73 -24.79 7.29
N ALA A 55 -1.78 -24.61 8.09
CA ALA A 55 -2.88 -25.56 8.22
C ALA A 55 -4.24 -24.86 8.39
N GLU A 56 -5.30 -25.55 7.95
CA GLU A 56 -6.68 -25.13 8.20
C GLU A 56 -7.01 -25.25 9.70
N PRO A 57 -7.98 -24.49 10.24
CA PRO A 57 -8.36 -24.56 11.65
C PRO A 57 -8.64 -25.98 12.17
N SER A 58 -9.23 -26.84 11.34
CA SER A 58 -9.51 -28.25 11.64
C SER A 58 -8.27 -29.14 11.81
N ASP A 59 -7.11 -28.69 11.34
CA ASP A 59 -5.83 -29.41 11.40
C ASP A 59 -4.87 -28.78 12.44
N ILE A 60 -5.37 -27.84 13.24
CA ILE A 60 -4.65 -27.19 14.34
C ILE A 60 -5.12 -27.80 15.66
N TYR A 61 -4.16 -28.29 16.44
CA TYR A 61 -4.34 -28.91 17.75
C TYR A 61 -3.72 -28.02 18.83
N ILE A 62 -4.55 -27.52 19.73
CA ILE A 62 -4.13 -26.63 20.82
C ILE A 62 -4.07 -27.45 22.10
N ILE A 63 -2.86 -27.62 22.64
CA ILE A 63 -2.65 -28.34 23.87
C ILE A 63 -2.86 -27.39 25.05
N VAL A 64 -3.86 -27.69 25.86
CA VAL A 64 -4.31 -26.88 26.99
C VAL A 64 -4.10 -27.64 28.30
N GLY A 65 -3.99 -26.91 29.41
CA GLY A 65 -3.75 -27.50 30.73
C GLY A 65 -4.52 -26.74 31.82
N TYR A 66 -3.79 -26.19 32.79
CA TYR A 66 -4.38 -25.32 33.81
C TYR A 66 -5.15 -24.14 33.15
N GLN A 67 -6.34 -23.83 33.67
CA GLN A 67 -7.23 -22.77 33.13
C GLN A 67 -7.69 -22.94 31.66
N TYR A 68 -7.68 -24.16 31.11
CA TYR A 68 -8.07 -24.43 29.71
C TYR A 68 -9.40 -23.81 29.25
N LYS A 69 -10.41 -23.74 30.13
CA LYS A 69 -11.73 -23.18 29.81
C LYS A 69 -11.65 -21.73 29.31
N ALA A 70 -10.74 -20.93 29.86
CA ALA A 70 -10.54 -19.55 29.43
C ALA A 70 -9.97 -19.48 28.00
N ILE A 71 -9.11 -20.43 27.63
CA ILE A 71 -8.53 -20.51 26.28
C ILE A 71 -9.60 -20.98 25.28
N GLU A 72 -10.37 -22.01 25.61
CA GLU A 72 -11.46 -22.52 24.77
C GLU A 72 -12.56 -21.47 24.53
N GLU A 73 -12.96 -20.76 25.59
CA GLU A 73 -13.97 -19.69 25.50
C GLU A 73 -13.48 -18.52 24.64
N TYR A 74 -12.19 -18.16 24.75
CA TYR A 74 -11.61 -17.07 23.97
C TYR A 74 -11.45 -17.42 22.48
N LEU A 75 -10.97 -18.62 22.17
CA LEU A 75 -10.63 -19.03 20.80
C LEU A 75 -11.80 -19.64 20.03
N GLY A 76 -12.83 -20.12 20.72
CA GLY A 76 -14.04 -20.68 20.12
C GLY A 76 -13.84 -22.11 19.57
N PRO A 77 -14.87 -22.69 18.93
CA PRO A 77 -14.93 -24.12 18.61
C PRO A 77 -14.17 -24.52 17.32
N ALA A 78 -13.46 -23.60 16.68
CA ALA A 78 -12.88 -23.82 15.35
C ALA A 78 -11.62 -24.72 15.34
N PHE A 79 -11.09 -25.09 16.51
CA PHE A 79 -9.82 -25.80 16.68
C PHE A 79 -10.00 -27.09 17.49
N ASN A 80 -9.01 -27.99 17.43
CA ASN A 80 -8.99 -29.18 18.26
C ASN A 80 -8.28 -28.90 19.58
N TYR A 81 -8.97 -29.05 20.70
CA TYR A 81 -8.39 -28.87 22.04
C TYR A 81 -7.97 -30.21 22.63
N VAL A 82 -6.73 -30.29 23.09
CA VAL A 82 -6.15 -31.51 23.68
C VAL A 82 -5.68 -31.21 25.09
N MET A 83 -6.20 -31.95 26.07
CA MET A 83 -5.92 -31.71 27.48
C MET A 83 -4.65 -32.42 27.95
N GLN A 84 -3.67 -31.67 28.45
CA GLN A 84 -2.59 -32.19 29.28
C GLN A 84 -3.00 -32.05 30.76
N ARG A 85 -3.46 -33.17 31.37
CA ARG A 85 -3.95 -33.18 32.76
C ARG A 85 -2.85 -32.92 33.79
N GLU A 86 -1.69 -33.53 33.58
CA GLU A 86 -0.52 -33.38 34.44
C GLU A 86 0.62 -32.74 33.64
N PRO A 87 1.26 -31.65 34.11
CA PRO A 87 2.26 -30.92 33.35
C PRO A 87 3.63 -31.63 33.41
N LEU A 88 3.72 -32.81 32.78
CA LEU A 88 4.90 -33.67 32.82
C LEU A 88 5.99 -33.27 31.81
N GLY A 89 5.81 -32.18 31.05
CA GLY A 89 6.78 -31.64 30.10
C GLY A 89 6.22 -31.46 28.69
N THR A 90 6.97 -30.78 27.81
CA THR A 90 6.51 -30.46 26.45
C THR A 90 6.49 -31.66 25.50
N GLY A 91 7.32 -32.68 25.75
CA GLY A 91 7.27 -33.95 25.02
C GLY A 91 6.01 -34.74 25.38
N ASP A 92 5.66 -34.81 26.66
CA ASP A 92 4.40 -35.41 27.11
C ASP A 92 3.19 -34.64 26.55
N ALA A 93 3.26 -33.31 26.49
CA ALA A 93 2.21 -32.48 25.89
C ALA A 93 1.94 -32.93 24.45
N VAL A 94 2.98 -32.96 23.58
CA VAL A 94 2.85 -33.43 22.18
C VAL A 94 2.28 -34.85 22.11
N LEU A 95 2.67 -35.74 23.02
CA LEU A 95 2.18 -37.11 23.05
C LEU A 95 0.67 -37.20 23.31
N GLN A 96 0.06 -36.23 24.02
CA GLN A 96 -1.40 -36.21 24.23
C GLN A 96 -2.20 -36.09 22.93
N VAL A 97 -1.58 -35.61 21.85
CA VAL A 97 -2.25 -35.46 20.54
C VAL A 97 -2.29 -36.79 19.76
N GLN A 98 -1.42 -37.76 20.11
CA GLN A 98 -1.28 -39.03 19.41
C GLN A 98 -2.61 -39.80 19.23
N PRO A 99 -3.52 -39.90 20.23
CA PRO A 99 -4.81 -40.58 20.03
C PRO A 99 -5.68 -39.95 18.95
N SER A 100 -5.63 -38.62 18.81
CA SER A 100 -6.36 -37.87 17.77
C SER A 100 -5.69 -37.95 16.39
N LEU A 101 -4.46 -38.45 16.33
CA LEU A 101 -3.62 -38.60 15.14
C LEU A 101 -3.29 -40.07 14.85
N GLN A 102 -4.13 -41.00 15.31
CA GLN A 102 -3.90 -42.42 15.07
C GLN A 102 -3.89 -42.72 13.56
N GLY A 103 -2.83 -43.38 13.09
CA GLY A 103 -2.65 -43.69 11.66
C GLY A 103 -2.23 -42.51 10.79
N TYR A 104 -1.99 -41.33 11.36
CA TYR A 104 -1.47 -40.18 10.62
C TYR A 104 0.03 -40.36 10.31
N GLU A 105 0.39 -40.31 9.02
CA GLU A 105 1.77 -40.49 8.54
C GLU A 105 2.43 -39.18 8.07
N GLY A 106 1.72 -38.06 8.18
CA GLY A 106 2.24 -36.76 7.77
C GLY A 106 3.20 -36.13 8.78
N ASP A 107 3.48 -34.85 8.55
CA ASP A 107 4.40 -34.05 9.36
C ASP A 107 3.62 -33.21 10.39
N LEU A 108 4.29 -32.83 11.46
CA LEU A 108 3.77 -32.00 12.55
C LEU A 108 4.62 -30.73 12.66
N LEU A 109 4.00 -29.56 12.52
CA LEU A 109 4.60 -28.28 12.91
C LEU A 109 4.24 -27.99 14.36
N ILE A 110 5.23 -27.96 15.24
CA ILE A 110 5.04 -27.77 16.68
C ILE A 110 5.51 -26.36 17.04
N LEU A 111 4.60 -25.57 17.61
CA LEU A 111 4.81 -24.19 18.04
C LEU A 111 4.50 -24.04 19.52
N TYR A 112 5.21 -23.14 20.19
CA TYR A 112 4.93 -22.81 21.58
C TYR A 112 3.97 -21.62 21.63
N GLY A 113 2.94 -21.68 22.49
CA GLY A 113 1.90 -20.67 22.57
C GLY A 113 2.37 -19.30 23.07
N ASP A 114 3.62 -19.18 23.53
CA ASP A 114 4.26 -17.97 24.05
C ASP A 114 5.39 -17.43 23.14
N THR A 115 5.41 -17.82 21.86
CA THR A 115 6.41 -17.38 20.86
C THR A 115 5.78 -16.49 19.76
N PRO A 116 5.27 -15.28 20.09
CA PRO A 116 4.53 -14.46 19.14
C PRO A 116 5.40 -13.81 18.05
N LEU A 117 6.72 -13.85 18.20
CA LEU A 117 7.66 -13.10 17.37
C LEU A 117 8.20 -13.86 16.16
N PHE A 118 7.86 -15.14 15.98
CA PHE A 118 8.27 -15.87 14.79
C PHE A 118 7.71 -15.27 13.51
N ARG A 119 8.48 -15.38 12.43
CA ARG A 119 8.12 -14.90 11.11
C ARG A 119 7.58 -16.04 10.26
N PRO A 120 6.55 -15.77 9.43
CA PRO A 120 6.07 -16.73 8.44
C PRO A 120 7.18 -17.25 7.52
N SER A 121 8.10 -16.38 7.10
CA SER A 121 9.21 -16.73 6.22
C SER A 121 10.20 -17.69 6.87
N SER A 122 10.48 -17.49 8.17
CA SER A 122 11.43 -18.32 8.92
C SER A 122 10.84 -19.72 9.18
N LEU A 123 9.58 -19.79 9.61
CA LEU A 123 8.88 -21.07 9.76
C LEU A 123 8.75 -21.81 8.42
N ARG A 124 8.45 -21.10 7.33
CA ARG A 124 8.41 -21.69 5.98
C ARG A 124 9.78 -22.22 5.56
N GLY A 125 10.86 -21.50 5.87
CA GLY A 125 12.23 -21.97 5.64
C GLY A 125 12.55 -23.25 6.41
N MET A 126 12.11 -23.35 7.67
CA MET A 126 12.25 -24.56 8.49
C MET A 126 11.49 -25.75 7.89
N VAL A 127 10.21 -25.58 7.56
CA VAL A 127 9.36 -26.61 6.96
C VAL A 127 9.94 -27.06 5.61
N LEU A 128 10.35 -26.12 4.76
CA LEU A 128 10.96 -26.44 3.47
C LEU A 128 12.26 -27.22 3.63
N ARG A 129 13.11 -26.85 4.60
CA ARG A 129 14.35 -27.57 4.90
C ARG A 129 14.05 -29.01 5.35
N HIS A 130 13.07 -29.19 6.22
CA HIS A 130 12.63 -30.50 6.70
C HIS A 130 12.27 -31.42 5.53
N TRP A 131 11.42 -30.94 4.62
CA TRP A 131 10.98 -31.70 3.45
C TRP A 131 12.10 -31.97 2.44
N LEU A 132 12.91 -30.96 2.10
CA LEU A 132 13.98 -31.11 1.11
C LEU A 132 15.11 -32.01 1.60
N LYS A 133 15.32 -32.08 2.91
CA LYS A 133 16.29 -33.00 3.53
C LYS A 133 15.68 -34.34 3.88
N ASP A 134 14.36 -34.52 3.73
CA ASP A 134 13.63 -35.69 4.22
C ASP A 134 14.00 -36.02 5.67
N ALA A 135 14.04 -35.00 6.52
CA ALA A 135 14.44 -35.15 7.92
C ALA A 135 13.31 -35.80 8.73
N GLU A 136 13.65 -36.57 9.77
CA GLU A 136 12.64 -37.04 10.74
C GLU A 136 12.28 -35.93 11.73
N PHE A 137 13.21 -35.00 11.96
CA PHE A 137 13.03 -33.89 12.90
C PHE A 137 13.86 -32.68 12.47
N THR A 138 13.29 -31.49 12.60
CA THR A 138 13.96 -30.24 12.30
C THR A 138 13.63 -29.24 13.39
N LEU A 139 14.66 -28.64 13.98
CA LEU A 139 14.51 -27.63 15.02
C LEU A 139 14.81 -26.22 14.51
N PHE A 140 14.19 -25.23 15.15
CA PHE A 140 14.42 -23.81 14.89
C PHE A 140 15.48 -23.27 15.87
N SER A 141 16.54 -22.64 15.34
CA SER A 141 17.62 -22.10 16.17
C SER A 141 18.00 -20.66 15.82
N CYS A 142 18.76 -20.02 16.72
CA CYS A 142 19.46 -18.78 16.44
C CYS A 142 20.79 -18.73 17.17
N VAL A 143 21.81 -18.14 16.54
CA VAL A 143 23.07 -17.81 17.22
C VAL A 143 22.96 -16.40 17.77
N THR A 144 23.18 -16.24 19.07
CA THR A 144 23.11 -14.93 19.74
C THR A 144 24.19 -14.80 20.82
N GLU A 145 24.66 -13.59 21.04
CA GLU A 145 25.56 -13.26 22.17
C GLU A 145 24.81 -13.11 23.50
N ALA A 146 23.47 -12.99 23.45
CA ALA A 146 22.65 -12.86 24.64
C ALA A 146 22.63 -14.16 25.46
N MET A 147 22.86 -14.04 26.77
CA MET A 147 22.77 -15.16 27.70
C MET A 147 21.31 -15.40 28.09
N LEU A 148 20.59 -16.17 27.25
CA LEU A 148 19.17 -16.47 27.44
C LEU A 148 18.94 -17.88 28.02
N PRO A 149 17.85 -18.12 28.76
CA PRO A 149 17.58 -19.38 29.45
C PRO A 149 16.99 -20.47 28.52
N TYR A 150 17.49 -20.58 27.29
CA TYR A 150 17.01 -21.55 26.29
C TYR A 150 17.92 -22.76 26.13
N GLY A 151 17.40 -23.87 25.61
CA GLY A 151 18.21 -25.05 25.31
C GLY A 151 19.35 -24.74 24.32
N ARG A 152 20.53 -25.32 24.53
CA ARG A 152 21.71 -25.17 23.68
C ARG A 152 21.74 -26.26 22.61
N VAL A 153 21.90 -25.86 21.35
CA VAL A 153 22.02 -26.79 20.22
C VAL A 153 23.45 -27.33 20.18
N VAL A 154 23.62 -28.61 20.49
CA VAL A 154 24.94 -29.25 20.50
C VAL A 154 25.19 -29.89 19.15
N ARG A 155 26.37 -29.63 18.58
CA ARG A 155 26.81 -30.19 17.31
C ARG A 155 28.05 -31.06 17.47
N ASP A 156 28.22 -32.03 16.59
CA ASP A 156 29.48 -32.75 16.43
C ASP A 156 30.50 -31.95 15.60
N ASP A 157 31.72 -32.48 15.47
CA ASP A 157 32.80 -31.85 14.68
C ASP A 157 32.46 -31.73 13.18
N GLY A 158 31.49 -32.52 12.70
CA GLY A 158 30.95 -32.43 11.35
C GLY A 158 29.84 -31.38 11.19
N GLY A 159 29.52 -30.64 12.25
CA GLY A 159 28.47 -29.61 12.28
C GLY A 159 27.05 -30.18 12.33
N ARG A 160 26.86 -31.48 12.55
CA ARG A 160 25.53 -32.11 12.66
C ARG A 160 24.99 -31.93 14.07
N VAL A 161 23.68 -31.70 14.19
CA VAL A 161 23.02 -31.63 15.50
C VAL A 161 23.04 -33.01 16.13
N VAL A 162 23.51 -33.10 17.38
CA VAL A 162 23.56 -34.35 18.15
C VAL A 162 22.68 -34.33 19.39
N ASP A 163 22.42 -33.15 19.96
CA ASP A 163 21.59 -32.99 21.15
C ASP A 163 21.04 -31.55 21.26
N VAL A 164 20.00 -31.37 22.06
CA VAL A 164 19.57 -30.07 22.57
C VAL A 164 19.50 -30.18 24.08
N ILE A 165 20.37 -29.46 24.77
CA ILE A 165 20.49 -29.53 26.23
C ILE A 165 19.82 -28.31 26.85
N GLU A 166 18.78 -28.54 27.64
CA GLU A 166 18.07 -27.48 28.38
C GLU A 166 19.01 -26.72 29.34
N GLU A 167 18.74 -25.43 29.57
CA GLU A 167 19.57 -24.59 30.46
C GLU A 167 19.69 -25.16 31.88
N ALA A 168 18.63 -25.79 32.38
CA ALA A 168 18.60 -26.44 33.71
C ALA A 168 19.57 -27.64 33.80
N ASP A 169 19.83 -28.32 32.68
CA ASP A 169 20.67 -29.51 32.59
C ASP A 169 22.08 -29.20 32.05
N ALA A 170 22.34 -27.95 31.65
CA ALA A 170 23.57 -27.56 30.97
C ALA A 170 24.79 -27.51 31.92
N SER A 171 25.90 -28.11 31.51
CA SER A 171 27.21 -27.90 32.14
C SER A 171 27.79 -26.52 31.78
N ASP A 172 28.80 -26.06 32.51
CA ASP A 172 29.46 -24.77 32.23
C ASP A 172 30.06 -24.69 30.81
N GLN A 173 30.47 -25.83 30.25
CA GLN A 173 30.94 -25.90 28.87
C GLN A 173 29.79 -25.75 27.87
N VAL A 174 28.65 -26.42 28.13
CA VAL A 174 27.46 -26.35 27.27
C VAL A 174 26.85 -24.95 27.30
N ARG A 175 26.83 -24.28 28.47
CA ARG A 175 26.34 -22.90 28.61
C ARG A 175 27.09 -21.87 27.74
N ARG A 176 28.32 -22.18 27.31
CA ARG A 176 29.10 -21.32 26.41
C ARG A 176 28.66 -21.42 24.94
N ILE A 177 27.88 -22.43 24.58
CA ILE A 177 27.34 -22.55 23.22
C ILE A 177 26.37 -21.37 22.98
N ARG A 178 26.55 -20.68 21.86
CA ARG A 178 25.77 -19.49 21.48
C ARG A 178 24.58 -19.79 20.56
N GLU A 179 24.48 -21.02 20.04
CA GLU A 179 23.32 -21.46 19.27
C GLU A 179 22.22 -21.97 20.21
N LEU A 180 21.09 -21.27 20.20
CA LEU A 180 19.94 -21.50 21.06
C LEU A 180 18.81 -22.17 20.27
N ASN A 181 18.11 -23.10 20.92
CA ASN A 181 16.86 -23.66 20.45
C ASN A 181 15.70 -22.70 20.77
N LEU A 182 14.93 -22.34 19.75
CA LEU A 182 13.86 -21.34 19.88
C LEU A 182 12.49 -21.93 20.23
N GLY A 183 12.34 -23.26 20.23
CA GLY A 183 11.06 -23.88 20.59
C GLY A 183 10.03 -23.93 19.45
N ALA A 184 10.50 -24.05 18.21
CA ALA A 184 9.67 -24.48 17.09
C ALA A 184 10.30 -25.68 16.39
N TYR A 185 9.47 -26.63 15.95
CA TYR A 185 9.93 -27.89 15.37
C TYR A 185 9.04 -28.34 14.21
N VAL A 186 9.63 -29.08 13.27
CA VAL A 186 8.91 -29.88 12.28
C VAL A 186 9.35 -31.32 12.41
N ALA A 187 8.42 -32.26 12.50
CA ALA A 187 8.74 -33.66 12.70
C ALA A 187 7.79 -34.58 11.96
N LYS A 188 8.31 -35.70 11.46
CA LYS A 188 7.46 -36.82 11.02
C LYS A 188 6.72 -37.37 12.23
N ALA A 189 5.40 -37.52 12.15
CA ALA A 189 4.57 -37.86 13.31
C ALA A 189 4.97 -39.20 13.96
N GLN A 190 5.08 -40.27 13.16
CA GLN A 190 5.33 -41.64 13.67
C GLN A 190 6.72 -41.83 14.31
N PRO A 191 7.84 -41.35 13.71
CA PRO A 191 9.13 -41.34 14.39
C PRO A 191 9.12 -40.55 15.70
N LEU A 192 8.46 -39.40 15.72
CA LEU A 192 8.40 -38.56 16.92
C LEU A 192 7.63 -39.25 18.05
N PHE A 193 6.42 -39.74 17.81
CA PHE A 193 5.61 -40.39 18.86
C PHE A 193 6.32 -41.59 19.48
N ARG A 194 6.92 -42.47 18.67
CA ARG A 194 7.69 -43.62 19.17
C ARG A 194 8.82 -43.20 20.12
N VAL A 195 9.56 -42.15 19.76
CA VAL A 195 10.63 -41.62 20.61
C VAL A 195 10.09 -40.98 21.89
N LEU A 196 8.96 -40.27 21.83
CA LEU A 196 8.34 -39.65 23.00
C LEU A 196 7.77 -40.69 23.98
N GLU A 197 7.20 -41.80 23.49
CA GLU A 197 6.77 -42.93 24.32
C GLU A 197 7.95 -43.56 25.07
N GLU A 198 9.08 -43.74 24.40
CA GLU A 198 10.32 -44.27 25.01
C GLU A 198 10.85 -43.34 26.10
N ILE A 199 10.87 -42.02 25.83
CA ILE A 199 11.30 -41.02 26.82
C ILE A 199 10.38 -41.04 28.04
N LYS A 200 9.06 -41.17 27.84
CA LYS A 200 8.08 -41.24 28.93
C LYS A 200 8.21 -42.53 29.75
N GLY A 201 8.61 -43.63 29.12
CA GLY A 201 8.88 -44.92 29.77
C GLY A 201 10.12 -44.93 30.67
N ASP A 202 10.99 -43.92 30.60
CA ASP A 202 12.16 -43.79 31.47
C ASP A 202 11.77 -43.26 32.86
N ALA A 203 11.62 -44.20 33.81
CA ALA A 203 11.25 -43.90 35.20
C ALA A 203 12.30 -43.09 35.97
N SER A 204 13.50 -42.87 35.42
CA SER A 204 14.54 -42.03 36.04
C SER A 204 14.31 -40.53 35.82
N LEU A 205 13.43 -40.15 34.88
CA LEU A 205 13.14 -38.76 34.53
C LEU A 205 11.95 -38.22 35.32
N GLN A 206 12.12 -37.03 35.91
CA GLN A 206 11.05 -36.29 36.59
C GLN A 206 10.21 -35.42 35.63
N SER A 207 10.69 -35.18 34.41
CA SER A 207 9.98 -34.46 33.36
C SER A 207 10.45 -34.88 31.97
N TYR A 208 9.59 -34.70 30.96
CA TYR A 208 9.78 -35.17 29.58
C TYR A 208 9.77 -33.99 28.60
N PRO A 209 10.86 -33.19 28.50
CA PRO A 209 10.92 -32.09 27.54
C PRO A 209 11.12 -32.61 26.10
N LEU A 210 10.50 -31.93 25.13
CA LEU A 210 10.53 -32.30 23.71
C LEU A 210 11.96 -32.31 23.13
N THR A 211 12.84 -31.46 23.66
CA THR A 211 14.26 -31.36 23.24
C THR A 211 15.02 -32.69 23.38
N ARG A 212 14.65 -33.54 24.34
CA ARG A 212 15.25 -34.87 24.53
C ARG A 212 14.99 -35.81 23.35
N ALA A 213 13.98 -35.55 22.53
CA ALA A 213 13.72 -36.33 21.31
C ALA A 213 14.90 -36.25 20.34
N VAL A 214 15.63 -35.12 20.28
CA VAL A 214 16.77 -34.92 19.39
C VAL A 214 17.83 -36.00 19.60
N ARG A 215 18.30 -36.18 20.84
CA ARG A 215 19.32 -37.19 21.17
C ARG A 215 18.89 -38.61 20.81
N HIS A 216 17.62 -38.94 21.06
CA HIS A 216 17.08 -40.28 20.81
C HIS A 216 16.96 -40.56 19.31
N LEU A 217 16.49 -39.58 18.54
CA LEU A 217 16.42 -39.66 17.08
C LEU A 217 17.81 -39.82 16.47
N VAL A 218 18.79 -39.01 16.91
CA VAL A 218 20.18 -39.12 16.42
C VAL A 218 20.77 -40.50 16.74
N ARG A 219 20.55 -41.04 17.95
CA ARG A 219 21.00 -42.40 18.33
C ARG A 219 20.38 -43.51 17.48
N ARG A 220 19.17 -43.29 16.97
CA ARG A 220 18.48 -44.21 16.05
C ARG A 220 18.93 -44.06 14.59
N GLY A 221 19.88 -43.18 14.30
CA GLY A 221 20.31 -42.87 12.95
C GLY A 221 19.28 -42.06 12.16
N CYS A 222 18.27 -41.48 12.82
CA CYS A 222 17.33 -40.58 12.17
C CYS A 222 18.02 -39.27 11.82
N ARG A 223 17.58 -38.65 10.72
CA ARG A 223 18.07 -37.37 10.26
C ARG A 223 17.44 -36.24 11.06
N VAL A 224 18.27 -35.58 11.85
CA VAL A 224 17.90 -34.34 12.55
C VAL A 224 18.56 -33.15 11.85
N GLU A 225 17.73 -32.19 11.45
CA GLU A 225 18.17 -30.94 10.82
C GLU A 225 17.91 -29.75 11.74
N CYS A 226 18.52 -28.62 11.39
CA CYS A 226 18.32 -27.35 12.07
C CYS A 226 18.16 -26.23 11.04
N TYR A 227 17.17 -25.37 11.24
CA TYR A 227 17.02 -24.13 10.50
C TYR A 227 17.37 -22.96 11.44
N GLN A 228 18.47 -22.28 11.13
CA GLN A 228 18.97 -21.15 11.90
C GLN A 228 18.41 -19.84 11.33
N THR A 229 17.65 -19.08 12.13
CA THR A 229 17.23 -17.72 11.75
C THR A 229 18.38 -16.72 11.89
N ALA A 230 18.35 -15.67 11.06
CA ALA A 230 19.22 -14.51 11.18
C ALA A 230 18.54 -13.35 11.94
N ASP A 231 17.22 -13.41 12.14
CA ASP A 231 16.49 -12.36 12.86
C ASP A 231 16.59 -12.59 14.37
N GLN A 232 17.38 -11.76 15.04
CA GLN A 232 17.58 -11.79 16.49
C GLN A 232 16.28 -11.47 17.25
N ASP A 233 15.33 -10.76 16.63
CA ASP A 233 14.05 -10.43 17.25
C ASP A 233 13.16 -11.69 17.41
N GLU A 234 13.38 -12.76 16.63
CA GLU A 234 12.62 -14.03 16.74
C GLU A 234 13.04 -14.89 17.93
N VAL A 235 14.14 -14.55 18.61
CA VAL A 235 14.69 -15.35 19.71
C VAL A 235 13.83 -15.25 20.97
N LEU A 236 13.15 -14.13 21.18
CA LEU A 236 12.45 -13.82 22.42
C LEU A 236 11.07 -14.52 22.49
N GLY A 237 10.93 -15.47 23.41
CA GLY A 237 9.66 -15.99 23.90
C GLY A 237 9.24 -15.30 25.21
N ILE A 238 7.93 -15.23 25.47
CA ILE A 238 7.38 -14.48 26.61
C ILE A 238 7.43 -15.32 27.89
N ASN A 239 8.28 -14.98 28.85
CA ASN A 239 8.36 -15.69 30.14
C ASN A 239 8.11 -14.78 31.34
N THR A 240 8.47 -13.50 31.22
CA THR A 240 8.40 -12.47 32.25
C THR A 240 7.65 -11.24 31.73
N PRO A 241 7.18 -10.34 32.63
CA PRO A 241 6.62 -9.05 32.21
C PRO A 241 7.57 -8.19 31.37
N GLN A 242 8.88 -8.28 31.62
CA GLN A 242 9.90 -7.57 30.83
C GLN A 242 9.99 -8.12 29.41
N ASP A 243 9.84 -9.44 29.22
CA ASP A 243 9.79 -10.03 27.88
C ASP A 243 8.56 -9.55 27.10
N LEU A 244 7.43 -9.34 27.80
CA LEU A 244 6.21 -8.83 27.20
C LEU A 244 6.40 -7.40 26.68
N GLU A 245 7.00 -6.52 27.48
CA GLU A 245 7.33 -5.14 27.08
C GLU A 245 8.34 -5.12 25.91
N ALA A 246 9.38 -5.95 25.96
CA ALA A 246 10.36 -6.06 24.89
C ALA A 246 9.74 -6.61 23.59
N ALA A 247 8.85 -7.61 23.68
CA ALA A 247 8.12 -8.12 22.54
C ALA A 247 7.16 -7.09 21.96
N GLU A 248 6.53 -6.27 22.81
CA GLU A 248 5.70 -5.16 22.37
C GLU A 248 6.53 -4.15 21.57
N LEU A 249 7.72 -3.77 22.08
CA LEU A 249 8.64 -2.90 21.36
C LEU A 249 9.13 -3.51 20.04
N ILE A 250 9.42 -4.80 20.00
CA ILE A 250 9.80 -5.50 18.76
C ILE A 250 8.65 -5.49 17.75
N LEU A 251 7.44 -5.79 18.19
CA LEU A 251 6.27 -5.70 17.34
C LEU A 251 6.09 -4.27 16.86
N GLN A 252 6.11 -3.27 17.73
CA GLN A 252 6.06 -1.85 17.38
C GLN A 252 7.16 -1.46 16.38
N LYS A 253 8.40 -1.93 16.53
CA LYS A 253 9.52 -1.70 15.58
C LYS A 253 9.24 -2.31 14.20
N ARG A 254 8.69 -3.53 14.15
CA ARG A 254 8.33 -4.22 12.90
C ARG A 254 7.15 -3.55 12.22
N VAL A 255 6.23 -3.09 13.03
CA VAL A 255 5.08 -2.29 12.67
C VAL A 255 5.59 -1.00 12.03
N LEU A 256 6.47 -0.23 12.69
CA LEU A 256 7.07 1.04 12.23
C LEU A 256 7.95 0.93 10.97
N ASN A 257 8.41 -0.27 10.61
CA ASN A 257 9.12 -0.56 9.36
C ASN A 257 8.40 -1.66 8.57
N PRO A 258 7.22 -1.38 7.99
CA PRO A 258 6.40 -2.40 7.36
C PRO A 258 7.09 -2.98 6.13
N ARG A 259 6.95 -4.31 5.95
CA ARG A 259 7.39 -5.00 4.73
C ARG A 259 6.49 -4.63 3.55
N ARG A 260 7.03 -4.74 2.34
CA ARG A 260 6.27 -4.47 1.12
C ARG A 260 5.22 -5.56 0.92
N VAL A 261 3.95 -5.16 0.82
CA VAL A 261 2.81 -6.04 0.47
C VAL A 261 3.03 -6.75 -0.88
N GLU A 262 3.87 -6.15 -1.73
CA GLU A 262 4.26 -6.63 -3.05
C GLU A 262 4.95 -8.00 -3.03
N GLU A 263 5.55 -8.40 -1.89
CA GLU A 263 6.17 -9.71 -1.69
C GLU A 263 5.16 -10.88 -1.79
N ASP A 264 3.87 -10.63 -1.54
CA ASP A 264 2.82 -11.65 -1.61
C ASP A 264 2.18 -11.77 -3.03
N ASN A 265 2.64 -10.96 -4.00
CA ASN A 265 2.15 -10.94 -5.39
C ASN A 265 0.61 -10.76 -5.52
N LEU A 266 0.02 -10.02 -4.58
CA LEU A 266 -1.40 -9.66 -4.57
C LEU A 266 -1.64 -8.35 -5.33
N ILE A 267 -2.76 -8.27 -6.02
CA ILE A 267 -3.29 -7.04 -6.60
C ILE A 267 -3.99 -6.28 -5.49
N SER A 268 -3.70 -4.99 -5.33
CA SER A 268 -4.43 -4.12 -4.41
C SER A 268 -4.68 -2.74 -4.99
N PHE A 269 -5.94 -2.28 -4.94
CA PHE A 269 -6.33 -0.98 -5.44
C PHE A 269 -6.11 0.12 -4.41
N GLY A 270 -5.33 1.13 -4.79
CA GLY A 270 -5.24 2.39 -4.07
C GLY A 270 -6.25 3.43 -4.57
N THR A 271 -6.09 4.68 -4.12
CA THR A 271 -6.97 5.81 -4.49
C THR A 271 -6.95 6.18 -5.98
N GLY A 272 -5.90 5.78 -6.70
CA GLY A 272 -5.67 6.11 -8.10
C GLY A 272 -5.36 4.89 -8.95
N GLY A 273 -6.01 3.76 -8.67
CA GLY A 273 -5.82 2.49 -9.37
C GLY A 273 -4.91 1.50 -8.63
N TRP A 274 -4.57 0.40 -9.30
CA TRP A 274 -3.57 -0.55 -8.83
C TRP A 274 -2.16 -0.07 -9.19
N ARG A 275 -1.23 -0.08 -8.24
CA ARG A 275 0.19 0.26 -8.45
C ARG A 275 1.07 -0.74 -7.74
N ALA A 276 2.16 -1.13 -8.38
CA ALA A 276 3.15 -2.00 -7.76
C ALA A 276 4.54 -1.83 -8.42
N VAL A 277 5.58 -2.27 -7.70
CA VAL A 277 6.93 -2.38 -8.22
C VAL A 277 6.98 -3.42 -9.35
N ILE A 278 7.61 -3.05 -10.46
CA ILE A 278 7.83 -3.90 -11.63
C ILE A 278 8.67 -5.12 -11.24
N GLY A 279 8.19 -6.30 -11.60
CA GLY A 279 8.87 -7.57 -11.31
C GLY A 279 8.56 -8.18 -9.94
N GLU A 280 8.00 -7.39 -9.01
CA GLU A 280 7.43 -7.88 -7.76
C GLU A 280 5.91 -8.03 -7.93
N GLY A 281 5.13 -6.98 -7.63
CA GLY A 281 3.69 -7.00 -7.79
C GLY A 281 3.22 -6.68 -9.21
N PHE A 282 3.87 -5.75 -9.93
CA PHE A 282 3.50 -5.41 -11.30
C PHE A 282 4.17 -6.38 -12.29
N THR A 283 3.45 -7.45 -12.61
CA THR A 283 3.86 -8.48 -13.56
C THR A 283 2.82 -8.61 -14.67
N LEU A 284 3.22 -9.06 -15.86
CA LEU A 284 2.26 -9.37 -16.94
C LEU A 284 1.27 -10.48 -16.56
N HIS A 285 1.56 -11.27 -15.52
CA HIS A 285 0.61 -12.24 -14.97
C HIS A 285 -0.51 -11.53 -14.19
N ASN A 286 -0.16 -10.61 -13.29
CA ASN A 286 -1.15 -9.83 -12.55
C ASN A 286 -1.93 -8.86 -13.44
N VAL A 287 -1.30 -8.28 -14.46
CA VAL A 287 -2.01 -7.51 -15.50
C VAL A 287 -3.11 -8.37 -16.12
N ARG A 288 -2.79 -9.58 -16.58
CA ARG A 288 -3.77 -10.48 -17.20
C ARG A 288 -4.86 -10.94 -16.23
N ARG A 289 -4.53 -11.24 -14.96
CA ARG A 289 -5.52 -11.59 -13.92
C ARG A 289 -6.48 -10.46 -13.66
N LEU A 290 -5.97 -9.24 -13.53
CA LEU A 290 -6.79 -8.06 -13.34
C LEU A 290 -7.67 -7.79 -14.56
N THR A 291 -7.11 -7.89 -15.76
CA THR A 291 -7.88 -7.74 -17.00
C THR A 291 -8.96 -8.81 -17.16
N GLN A 292 -8.69 -10.07 -16.76
CA GLN A 292 -9.69 -11.13 -16.80
C GLN A 292 -10.85 -10.84 -15.84
N ALA A 293 -10.57 -10.35 -14.63
CA ALA A 293 -11.62 -9.93 -13.70
C ALA A 293 -12.46 -8.77 -14.26
N LEU A 294 -11.83 -7.80 -14.94
CA LEU A 294 -12.54 -6.72 -15.64
C LEU A 294 -13.40 -7.26 -16.80
N ALA A 295 -12.88 -8.17 -17.62
CA ALA A 295 -13.61 -8.81 -18.71
C ALA A 295 -14.82 -9.62 -18.19
N ASN A 296 -14.63 -10.39 -17.11
CA ASN A 296 -15.70 -11.13 -16.44
C ASN A 296 -16.83 -10.18 -15.99
N ARG A 297 -16.48 -9.02 -15.44
CA ARG A 297 -17.47 -8.00 -15.04
C ARG A 297 -18.24 -7.46 -16.26
N LEU A 298 -17.56 -7.13 -17.35
CA LEU A 298 -18.22 -6.69 -18.58
C LEU A 298 -19.21 -7.75 -19.11
N ILE A 299 -18.81 -9.02 -19.13
CA ILE A 299 -19.66 -10.13 -19.58
C ILE A 299 -20.89 -10.28 -18.68
N ARG A 300 -20.72 -10.27 -17.35
CA ARG A 300 -21.86 -10.37 -16.41
C ARG A 300 -22.87 -9.24 -16.59
N HIS A 301 -22.43 -8.09 -17.07
CA HIS A 301 -23.28 -6.92 -17.31
C HIS A 301 -23.72 -6.76 -18.77
N ASN A 302 -23.37 -7.68 -19.67
CA ASN A 302 -23.65 -7.62 -21.11
C ASN A 302 -23.10 -6.35 -21.79
N LEU A 303 -21.87 -5.96 -21.45
CA LEU A 303 -21.18 -4.75 -21.93
C LEU A 303 -20.06 -5.04 -22.94
N GLU A 304 -19.93 -6.26 -23.44
CA GLU A 304 -18.84 -6.71 -24.33
C GLU A 304 -18.79 -5.92 -25.64
N GLU A 305 -19.96 -5.58 -26.18
CA GLU A 305 -20.12 -4.82 -27.43
C GLU A 305 -19.70 -3.35 -27.29
N GLN A 306 -19.81 -2.77 -26.09
CA GLN A 306 -19.28 -1.43 -25.81
C GLN A 306 -17.75 -1.42 -25.82
N GLY A 307 -17.13 -2.54 -25.46
CA GLY A 307 -15.69 -2.72 -25.50
C GLY A 307 -14.93 -1.85 -24.49
N VAL A 308 -13.63 -1.75 -24.70
CA VAL A 308 -12.70 -0.99 -23.85
C VAL A 308 -11.75 -0.13 -24.68
N LEU A 309 -11.31 0.98 -24.09
CA LEU A 309 -10.18 1.78 -24.57
C LEU A 309 -8.96 1.49 -23.70
N ILE A 310 -7.80 1.25 -24.31
CA ILE A 310 -6.55 1.00 -23.60
C ILE A 310 -5.47 1.98 -24.06
N GLY A 311 -4.88 2.70 -23.12
CA GLY A 311 -3.71 3.56 -23.33
C GLY A 311 -2.64 3.34 -22.25
N TYR A 312 -1.50 3.98 -22.44
CA TYR A 312 -0.31 3.76 -21.61
C TYR A 312 0.62 4.98 -21.59
N ASP A 313 1.44 5.10 -20.55
CA ASP A 313 2.50 6.11 -20.46
C ASP A 313 3.87 5.60 -20.97
N ARG A 314 4.92 6.42 -20.80
CA ARG A 314 6.28 6.10 -21.27
C ARG A 314 7.10 5.21 -20.33
N ARG A 315 6.51 4.69 -19.23
CA ARG A 315 7.23 3.82 -18.28
C ARG A 315 7.63 2.50 -18.94
N PHE A 316 8.61 1.86 -18.32
CA PHE A 316 8.97 0.50 -18.67
C PHE A 316 7.76 -0.44 -18.52
N LEU A 317 7.51 -1.28 -19.53
CA LEU A 317 6.40 -2.24 -19.66
C LEU A 317 4.98 -1.68 -19.79
N SER A 318 4.74 -0.37 -19.83
CA SER A 318 3.35 0.13 -19.96
C SER A 318 2.72 -0.26 -21.30
N ASP A 319 3.50 -0.24 -22.38
CA ASP A 319 3.13 -0.71 -23.72
C ASP A 319 2.82 -2.22 -23.73
N ALA A 320 3.73 -3.04 -23.23
CA ALA A 320 3.55 -4.50 -23.15
C ALA A 320 2.38 -4.90 -22.23
N ALA A 321 2.11 -4.13 -21.17
CA ALA A 321 0.96 -4.35 -20.30
C ALA A 321 -0.36 -4.00 -21.01
N ALA A 322 -0.39 -2.92 -21.80
CA ALA A 322 -1.54 -2.57 -22.62
C ALA A 322 -1.85 -3.65 -23.66
N GLU A 323 -0.82 -4.18 -24.35
CA GLU A 323 -0.96 -5.30 -25.27
C GLU A 323 -1.46 -6.56 -24.56
N ALA A 324 -0.87 -6.93 -23.41
CA ALA A 324 -1.29 -8.10 -22.65
C ALA A 324 -2.74 -8.00 -22.16
N ALA A 325 -3.23 -6.81 -21.85
CA ALA A 325 -4.63 -6.57 -21.52
C ALA A 325 -5.52 -6.70 -22.76
N ALA A 326 -5.10 -6.15 -23.91
CA ALA A 326 -5.82 -6.30 -25.18
C ALA A 326 -6.00 -7.77 -25.58
N GLU A 327 -4.96 -8.60 -25.41
CA GLU A 327 -5.01 -10.06 -25.63
C GLU A 327 -6.12 -10.75 -24.80
N VAL A 328 -6.27 -10.37 -23.52
CA VAL A 328 -7.25 -10.96 -22.60
C VAL A 328 -8.66 -10.49 -22.96
N PHE A 329 -8.88 -9.19 -23.14
CA PHE A 329 -10.20 -8.70 -23.56
C PHE A 329 -10.65 -9.32 -24.88
N ALA A 330 -9.77 -9.36 -25.89
CA ALA A 330 -10.09 -9.98 -27.16
C ALA A 330 -10.34 -11.50 -27.05
N GLY A 331 -9.60 -12.21 -26.20
CA GLY A 331 -9.84 -13.63 -25.93
C GLY A 331 -11.23 -13.90 -25.34
N ASN A 332 -11.78 -12.91 -24.64
CA ASN A 332 -13.12 -12.93 -24.06
C ASN A 332 -14.17 -12.28 -24.99
N ASN A 333 -13.86 -12.07 -26.28
CA ASN A 333 -14.72 -11.42 -27.27
C ASN A 333 -15.15 -9.98 -26.95
N VAL A 334 -14.40 -9.28 -26.08
CA VAL A 334 -14.61 -7.87 -25.79
C VAL A 334 -13.83 -7.04 -26.82
N ARG A 335 -14.50 -6.06 -27.44
CA ARG A 335 -13.83 -5.16 -28.41
C ARG A 335 -12.83 -4.25 -27.71
N VAL A 336 -11.70 -3.99 -28.36
CA VAL A 336 -10.61 -3.18 -27.82
C VAL A 336 -10.23 -2.09 -28.81
N VAL A 337 -10.22 -0.86 -28.34
CA VAL A 337 -9.51 0.25 -28.98
C VAL A 337 -8.19 0.43 -28.25
N LEU A 338 -7.08 0.13 -28.92
CA LEU A 338 -5.74 0.25 -28.36
C LEU A 338 -5.09 1.53 -28.90
N LEU A 339 -4.65 2.43 -28.01
CA LEU A 339 -3.91 3.61 -28.43
C LEU A 339 -2.57 3.19 -29.05
N LYS A 340 -2.23 3.82 -30.17
CA LYS A 340 -1.00 3.49 -30.93
C LYS A 340 0.26 4.03 -30.26
N GLU A 341 0.15 5.18 -29.62
CA GLU A 341 1.25 5.91 -29.01
C GLU A 341 0.97 6.11 -27.51
N ALA A 342 2.03 6.36 -26.74
CA ALA A 342 1.89 6.71 -25.34
C ALA A 342 1.11 8.03 -25.20
N ALA A 343 0.14 8.07 -24.29
CA ALA A 343 -0.85 9.14 -24.22
C ALA A 343 -1.08 9.62 -22.78
N PRO A 344 -1.40 10.92 -22.59
CA PRO A 344 -1.86 11.45 -21.30
C PRO A 344 -3.07 10.70 -20.75
N THR A 345 -3.11 10.51 -19.43
CA THR A 345 -4.32 10.07 -18.73
C THR A 345 -5.56 10.90 -19.09
N PRO A 346 -5.51 12.25 -19.18
CA PRO A 346 -6.68 13.02 -19.60
C PRO A 346 -7.14 12.72 -21.04
N LEU A 347 -6.22 12.43 -21.97
CA LEU A 347 -6.57 11.98 -23.34
C LEU A 347 -7.28 10.64 -23.30
N ILE A 348 -6.75 9.66 -22.55
CA ILE A 348 -7.37 8.34 -22.38
C ILE A 348 -8.78 8.48 -21.80
N THR A 349 -8.94 9.33 -20.79
CA THR A 349 -10.23 9.61 -20.16
C THR A 349 -11.23 10.23 -21.14
N PHE A 350 -10.78 11.23 -21.91
CA PHE A 350 -11.58 11.88 -22.95
C PHE A 350 -12.03 10.89 -24.03
N ALA A 351 -11.08 10.12 -24.56
CA ALA A 351 -11.34 9.15 -25.63
C ALA A 351 -12.28 8.02 -25.17
N THR A 352 -12.23 7.63 -23.88
CA THR A 352 -13.13 6.63 -23.29
C THR A 352 -14.59 7.07 -23.45
N VAL A 353 -14.88 8.32 -23.08
CA VAL A 353 -16.22 8.93 -23.22
C VAL A 353 -16.60 9.06 -24.69
N GLN A 354 -15.67 9.52 -25.53
CA GLN A 354 -15.93 9.74 -26.96
C GLN A 354 -16.28 8.44 -27.71
N CYS A 355 -15.64 7.33 -27.37
CA CYS A 355 -15.91 6.03 -27.99
C CYS A 355 -17.00 5.22 -27.28
N ARG A 356 -17.56 5.72 -26.16
CA ARG A 356 -18.54 5.01 -25.32
C ARG A 356 -18.04 3.63 -24.89
N ALA A 357 -16.75 3.54 -24.59
CA ALA A 357 -16.17 2.32 -24.05
C ALA A 357 -16.68 2.09 -22.64
N ALA A 358 -16.99 0.84 -22.29
CA ALA A 358 -17.43 0.49 -20.94
C ALA A 358 -16.32 0.77 -19.90
N TYR A 359 -15.07 0.53 -20.30
CA TYR A 359 -13.89 0.93 -19.52
C TYR A 359 -12.82 1.63 -20.35
N GLY A 360 -12.19 2.63 -19.74
CA GLY A 360 -10.90 3.18 -20.13
C GLY A 360 -9.79 2.64 -19.23
N LEU A 361 -8.71 2.14 -19.80
CA LEU A 361 -7.55 1.62 -19.08
C LEU A 361 -6.34 2.52 -19.37
N ALA A 362 -5.70 3.04 -18.33
CA ALA A 362 -4.43 3.75 -18.45
C ALA A 362 -3.34 3.04 -17.66
N PHE A 363 -2.39 2.43 -18.37
CA PHE A 363 -1.20 1.84 -17.78
C PHE A 363 -0.18 2.92 -17.42
N THR A 364 -0.13 3.24 -16.12
CA THR A 364 0.73 4.28 -15.56
C THR A 364 0.80 4.17 -14.04
N ALA A 365 1.93 4.60 -13.46
CA ALA A 365 2.04 4.90 -12.04
C ALA A 365 2.13 6.41 -11.73
N SER A 366 1.70 7.27 -12.67
CA SER A 366 1.64 8.73 -12.54
C SER A 366 2.99 9.33 -12.13
N HIS A 367 3.12 9.79 -10.89
CA HIS A 367 4.31 10.41 -10.34
C HIS A 367 5.25 9.44 -9.61
N ASN A 368 4.90 8.15 -9.45
CA ASN A 368 5.75 7.21 -8.72
C ASN A 368 7.14 7.06 -9.39
N PRO A 369 8.19 6.66 -8.63
CA PRO A 369 9.51 6.38 -9.19
C PRO A 369 9.49 5.39 -10.37
N PRO A 370 10.54 5.32 -11.21
CA PRO A 370 10.53 4.57 -12.46
C PRO A 370 10.34 3.06 -12.32
N GLN A 371 10.73 2.50 -11.17
CA GLN A 371 10.52 1.08 -10.86
C GLN A 371 9.07 0.70 -10.60
N TRP A 372 8.15 1.66 -10.57
CA TRP A 372 6.71 1.44 -10.39
C TRP A 372 5.96 1.53 -11.71
N ASN A 373 4.95 0.67 -11.84
CA ASN A 373 3.91 0.80 -12.86
C ASN A 373 2.53 0.50 -12.24
N GLY A 374 1.46 0.66 -13.00
CA GLY A 374 0.11 0.52 -12.48
C GLY A 374 -0.96 0.54 -13.57
N LEU A 375 -2.20 0.42 -13.13
CA LEU A 375 -3.39 0.51 -13.98
C LEU A 375 -4.45 1.38 -13.29
N LYS A 376 -4.86 2.45 -13.98
CA LYS A 376 -6.11 3.18 -13.70
C LYS A 376 -7.22 2.63 -14.57
N VAL A 377 -8.41 2.47 -13.99
CA VAL A 377 -9.62 2.04 -14.69
C VAL A 377 -10.69 3.12 -14.55
N PHE A 378 -11.15 3.62 -15.69
CA PHE A 378 -12.18 4.64 -15.84
C PHE A 378 -13.46 4.00 -16.37
N LYS A 379 -14.61 4.48 -15.92
CA LYS A 379 -15.94 4.07 -16.41
C LYS A 379 -16.27 4.75 -17.74
N GLU A 380 -17.42 4.42 -18.32
CA GLU A 380 -17.95 5.02 -19.55
C GLU A 380 -18.03 6.56 -19.52
N ASP A 381 -18.20 7.14 -18.33
CA ASP A 381 -18.26 8.59 -18.12
C ASP A 381 -16.88 9.22 -17.84
N GLY A 382 -15.81 8.44 -17.89
CA GLY A 382 -14.45 8.89 -17.61
C GLY A 382 -14.11 9.04 -16.13
N ALA A 383 -15.04 8.77 -15.20
CA ALA A 383 -14.72 8.78 -13.77
C ALA A 383 -13.99 7.49 -13.35
N LEU A 384 -13.15 7.56 -12.32
CA LEU A 384 -12.55 6.37 -11.71
C LEU A 384 -13.61 5.46 -11.06
N LEU A 385 -13.30 4.18 -10.94
CA LEU A 385 -14.09 3.22 -10.16
C LEU A 385 -14.22 3.61 -8.67
N LEU A 386 -15.36 3.29 -8.08
CA LEU A 386 -15.61 3.49 -6.64
C LEU A 386 -14.99 2.36 -5.79
N ASP A 387 -14.88 2.57 -4.47
CA ASP A 387 -14.20 1.62 -3.57
C ASP A 387 -14.86 0.24 -3.51
N GLU A 388 -16.19 0.18 -3.64
CA GLU A 388 -16.91 -1.09 -3.65
C GLU A 388 -16.58 -1.89 -4.91
N GLU A 389 -16.56 -1.21 -6.06
CA GLU A 389 -16.24 -1.83 -7.36
C GLU A 389 -14.80 -2.34 -7.40
N THR A 390 -13.84 -1.54 -6.90
CA THR A 390 -12.44 -1.95 -6.89
C THR A 390 -12.18 -3.13 -5.96
N ARG A 391 -12.84 -3.19 -4.79
CA ARG A 391 -12.73 -4.34 -3.86
C ARG A 391 -13.27 -5.63 -4.45
N GLU A 392 -14.38 -5.58 -5.18
CA GLU A 392 -14.93 -6.75 -5.88
C GLU A 392 -13.97 -7.26 -6.95
N ILE A 393 -13.45 -6.36 -7.78
CA ILE A 393 -12.49 -6.68 -8.84
C ILE A 393 -11.18 -7.22 -8.23
N GLU A 394 -10.68 -6.60 -7.16
CA GLU A 394 -9.49 -7.02 -6.43
C GLU A 394 -9.63 -8.46 -5.90
N LYS A 395 -10.75 -8.74 -5.23
CA LYS A 395 -11.04 -10.07 -4.67
C LYS A 395 -11.06 -11.12 -5.77
N GLU A 396 -11.75 -10.85 -6.87
CA GLU A 396 -11.84 -11.79 -7.99
C GLU A 396 -10.47 -11.99 -8.65
N ALA A 397 -9.77 -10.91 -9.01
CA ALA A 397 -8.45 -10.99 -9.63
C ALA A 397 -7.46 -11.79 -8.78
N ASN A 398 -7.49 -11.61 -7.46
CA ASN A 398 -6.66 -12.36 -6.52
C ASN A 398 -7.05 -13.83 -6.36
N SER A 399 -8.29 -14.23 -6.69
CA SER A 399 -8.70 -15.64 -6.71
C SER A 399 -8.37 -16.37 -8.02
N LEU A 400 -8.17 -15.65 -9.12
CA LEU A 400 -7.86 -16.23 -10.43
C LEU A 400 -6.43 -16.77 -10.47
N THR A 401 -6.26 -17.90 -11.16
CA THR A 401 -4.99 -18.55 -11.48
C THR A 401 -4.62 -18.33 -12.94
N ALA A 402 -3.47 -18.87 -13.38
CA ALA A 402 -3.05 -18.78 -14.79
C ALA A 402 -3.98 -19.55 -15.76
N GLU A 403 -4.64 -20.60 -15.28
CA GLU A 403 -5.53 -21.44 -16.07
C GLU A 403 -6.89 -20.77 -16.33
N ASP A 404 -7.27 -19.82 -15.47
CA ASP A 404 -8.53 -19.08 -15.59
C ASP A 404 -8.44 -17.91 -16.60
N ILE A 405 -7.26 -17.65 -17.17
CA ILE A 405 -7.02 -16.52 -18.07
C ILE A 405 -7.29 -16.92 -19.51
N VAL A 406 -8.35 -16.35 -20.09
CA VAL A 406 -8.66 -16.50 -21.51
C VAL A 406 -8.00 -15.36 -22.29
N LYS A 407 -7.20 -15.72 -23.30
CA LYS A 407 -6.50 -14.74 -24.15
C LYS A 407 -6.30 -15.27 -25.56
N VAL A 408 -6.09 -14.36 -26.50
CA VAL A 408 -5.67 -14.65 -27.87
C VAL A 408 -4.44 -13.80 -28.20
N GLU A 409 -3.58 -14.30 -29.10
CA GLU A 409 -2.41 -13.54 -29.54
C GLU A 409 -2.83 -12.23 -30.23
N LEU A 410 -2.16 -11.13 -29.90
CA LEU A 410 -2.50 -9.79 -30.40
C LEU A 410 -2.62 -9.70 -31.94
N PRO A 411 -1.72 -10.29 -32.75
CA PRO A 411 -1.86 -10.26 -34.21
C PRO A 411 -3.17 -10.91 -34.71
N LEU A 412 -3.61 -12.00 -34.09
CA LEU A 412 -4.90 -12.65 -34.41
C LEU A 412 -6.07 -11.78 -33.96
N ALA A 413 -5.96 -11.16 -32.79
CA ALA A 413 -6.97 -10.23 -32.27
C ALA A 413 -7.17 -9.03 -33.21
N VAL A 414 -6.08 -8.47 -33.73
CA VAL A 414 -6.10 -7.38 -34.72
C VAL A 414 -6.67 -7.86 -36.06
N ALA A 415 -6.24 -9.01 -36.56
CA ALA A 415 -6.72 -9.57 -37.82
C ALA A 415 -8.24 -9.90 -37.78
N SER A 416 -8.75 -10.33 -36.63
CA SER A 416 -10.18 -10.57 -36.41
C SER A 416 -11.01 -9.27 -36.32
N GLY A 417 -10.36 -8.12 -36.13
CA GLY A 417 -11.01 -6.83 -35.92
C GLY A 417 -11.51 -6.59 -34.49
N LEU A 418 -11.28 -7.52 -33.56
CA LEU A 418 -11.58 -7.37 -32.12
C LEU A 418 -10.70 -6.30 -31.47
N VAL A 419 -9.43 -6.19 -31.89
CA VAL A 419 -8.53 -5.12 -31.47
C VAL A 419 -8.30 -4.18 -32.65
N ARG A 420 -8.42 -2.87 -32.41
CA ARG A 420 -8.12 -1.84 -33.41
C ARG A 420 -7.22 -0.77 -32.82
N TYR A 421 -6.16 -0.43 -33.54
CA TYR A 421 -5.35 0.74 -33.20
C TYR A 421 -6.07 2.02 -33.61
N ARG A 422 -6.11 3.01 -32.71
CA ARG A 422 -6.64 4.34 -33.01
C ARG A 422 -5.88 5.41 -32.24
N ASP A 423 -5.77 6.59 -32.85
CA ASP A 423 -5.27 7.80 -32.22
C ASP A 423 -6.43 8.76 -31.96
N TYR A 424 -6.36 9.48 -30.84
CA TYR A 424 -7.33 10.49 -30.39
C TYR A 424 -6.65 11.82 -30.00
N THR A 425 -5.35 11.99 -30.29
CA THR A 425 -4.61 13.19 -29.91
C THR A 425 -5.23 14.46 -30.48
N ASN A 426 -5.60 14.47 -31.76
CA ASN A 426 -6.19 15.66 -32.38
C ASN A 426 -7.56 15.98 -31.77
N GLU A 427 -8.46 15.00 -31.63
CA GLU A 427 -9.78 15.24 -31.05
C GLU A 427 -9.70 15.75 -29.60
N TYR A 428 -8.71 15.27 -28.83
CA TYR A 428 -8.47 15.74 -27.48
C TYR A 428 -7.88 17.16 -27.45
N VAL A 429 -6.90 17.46 -28.31
CA VAL A 429 -6.33 18.80 -28.45
C VAL A 429 -7.42 19.81 -28.85
N ASP A 430 -8.23 19.50 -29.86
CA ASP A 430 -9.36 20.33 -30.29
C ASP A 430 -10.33 20.59 -29.12
N ALA A 431 -10.59 19.58 -28.30
CA ALA A 431 -11.42 19.71 -27.12
C ALA A 431 -10.81 20.66 -26.07
N VAL A 432 -9.49 20.59 -25.83
CA VAL A 432 -8.79 21.52 -24.93
C VAL A 432 -8.80 22.94 -25.50
N GLU A 433 -8.49 23.10 -26.78
CA GLU A 433 -8.47 24.39 -27.47
C GLU A 433 -9.83 25.08 -27.46
N SER A 434 -10.92 24.31 -27.60
CA SER A 434 -12.30 24.84 -27.51
C SER A 434 -12.64 25.46 -26.15
N ARG A 435 -11.82 25.23 -25.11
CA ARG A 435 -12.02 25.74 -23.74
C ARG A 435 -11.25 27.00 -23.42
N VAL A 436 -10.35 27.43 -24.29
CA VAL A 436 -9.48 28.59 -24.05
C VAL A 436 -9.58 29.60 -25.19
N ASP A 437 -9.42 30.89 -24.89
CA ASP A 437 -9.35 31.92 -25.92
C ASP A 437 -7.97 31.96 -26.60
N LEU A 438 -7.80 31.11 -27.62
CA LEU A 438 -6.60 31.08 -28.46
C LEU A 438 -6.29 32.44 -29.11
N SER A 439 -7.29 33.26 -29.40
CA SER A 439 -7.06 34.57 -30.02
C SER A 439 -6.40 35.55 -29.06
N ALA A 440 -6.84 35.54 -27.79
CA ALA A 440 -6.19 36.30 -26.73
C ALA A 440 -4.75 35.84 -26.51
N ILE A 441 -4.52 34.52 -26.44
CA ILE A 441 -3.17 33.94 -26.26
C ILE A 441 -2.23 34.35 -27.42
N ARG A 442 -2.70 34.20 -28.67
CA ARG A 442 -1.95 34.61 -29.87
C ARG A 442 -1.56 36.08 -29.84
N LYS A 443 -2.45 36.94 -29.36
CA LYS A 443 -2.20 38.39 -29.27
C LYS A 443 -1.17 38.72 -28.19
N ALA A 444 -1.15 37.98 -27.08
CA ALA A 444 -0.22 38.19 -25.99
C ALA A 444 1.22 37.78 -26.36
N GLY A 445 1.41 36.76 -27.19
CA GLY A 445 2.72 36.38 -27.72
C GLY A 445 3.71 35.89 -26.65
N LEU A 446 3.18 35.16 -25.65
CA LEU A 446 3.89 34.71 -24.45
C LEU A 446 5.04 33.73 -24.77
N SER A 447 6.10 33.81 -23.99
CA SER A 447 7.24 32.89 -23.98
C SER A 447 7.09 31.89 -22.83
N VAL A 448 6.94 30.61 -23.16
CA VAL A 448 6.60 29.54 -22.22
C VAL A 448 7.67 28.46 -22.23
N LEU A 449 8.15 28.10 -21.05
CA LEU A 449 9.10 27.00 -20.85
C LEU A 449 8.35 25.76 -20.35
N VAL A 450 8.45 24.63 -21.05
CA VAL A 450 7.72 23.40 -20.76
C VAL A 450 8.68 22.28 -20.33
N ASP A 451 8.35 21.61 -19.23
CA ASP A 451 9.03 20.41 -18.74
C ASP A 451 8.02 19.26 -18.57
N PRO A 452 7.86 18.38 -19.57
CA PRO A 452 7.01 17.20 -19.45
C PRO A 452 7.63 16.13 -18.53
N MET A 453 8.83 16.37 -17.98
CA MET A 453 9.56 15.47 -17.09
C MET A 453 9.75 14.07 -17.69
N PHE A 454 10.06 14.00 -19.00
CA PHE A 454 10.11 12.78 -19.82
C PHE A 454 8.78 12.01 -19.98
N GLY A 455 7.69 12.53 -19.40
CA GLY A 455 6.33 11.98 -19.47
C GLY A 455 5.63 12.20 -20.81
N VAL A 456 4.32 11.91 -20.82
CA VAL A 456 3.48 11.91 -22.04
C VAL A 456 2.86 13.27 -22.39
N GLY A 457 2.90 14.26 -21.49
CA GLY A 457 2.25 15.57 -21.70
C GLY A 457 2.83 16.42 -22.83
N GLN A 458 4.04 16.09 -23.30
CA GLN A 458 4.79 16.86 -24.28
C GLN A 458 3.98 17.18 -25.54
N ALA A 459 3.54 16.15 -26.27
CA ALA A 459 2.95 16.32 -27.60
C ALA A 459 1.69 17.19 -27.53
N THR A 460 0.80 16.90 -26.59
CA THR A 460 -0.46 17.63 -26.41
C THR A 460 -0.26 19.08 -25.97
N ILE A 461 0.67 19.35 -25.05
CA ILE A 461 0.95 20.73 -24.61
C ILE A 461 1.63 21.53 -25.71
N GLU A 462 2.61 20.94 -26.39
CA GLU A 462 3.33 21.61 -27.47
C GLU A 462 2.40 21.97 -28.63
N ILE A 463 1.47 21.09 -29.01
CA ILE A 463 0.48 21.39 -30.06
C ILE A 463 -0.37 22.60 -29.64
N VAL A 464 -1.06 22.53 -28.49
CA VAL A 464 -1.94 23.61 -28.00
C VAL A 464 -1.20 24.95 -27.94
N LEU A 465 0.01 24.98 -27.37
CA LEU A 465 0.77 26.23 -27.23
C LEU A 465 1.32 26.75 -28.56
N THR A 466 1.73 25.86 -29.48
CA THR A 466 2.22 26.25 -30.80
C THR A 466 1.09 26.79 -31.67
N GLU A 467 -0.09 26.17 -31.63
CA GLU A 467 -1.31 26.65 -32.30
C GLU A 467 -1.77 28.00 -31.74
N ALA A 468 -1.56 28.21 -30.44
CA ALA A 468 -1.74 29.49 -29.76
C ALA A 468 -0.63 30.53 -30.07
N ARG A 469 0.37 30.18 -30.89
CA ARG A 469 1.52 31.01 -31.29
C ARG A 469 2.37 31.51 -30.10
N CYS A 470 2.42 30.74 -29.03
CA CYS A 470 3.40 30.95 -27.96
C CYS A 470 4.81 30.62 -28.46
N ARG A 471 5.84 31.25 -27.87
CA ARG A 471 7.24 30.83 -28.06
C ARG A 471 7.52 29.74 -27.03
N VAL A 472 7.61 28.50 -27.49
CA VAL A 472 7.75 27.33 -26.61
C VAL A 472 9.19 26.84 -26.61
N THR A 473 9.79 26.75 -25.43
CA THR A 473 11.03 26.00 -25.21
C THR A 473 10.69 24.77 -24.38
N THR A 474 11.16 23.59 -24.79
CA THR A 474 10.91 22.35 -24.05
C THR A 474 12.20 21.71 -23.56
N ILE A 475 12.24 21.31 -22.29
CA ILE A 475 13.32 20.51 -21.69
C ILE A 475 12.82 19.09 -21.41
N HIS A 476 13.71 18.11 -21.18
CA HIS A 476 13.34 16.71 -20.89
C HIS A 476 12.32 16.08 -21.86
N ASN A 477 12.40 16.43 -23.15
CA ASN A 477 11.44 16.03 -24.19
C ASN A 477 11.75 14.69 -24.88
N ARG A 478 12.80 13.98 -24.46
CA ARG A 478 13.15 12.66 -25.00
C ARG A 478 12.36 11.55 -24.29
N ARG A 479 12.21 10.40 -24.94
CA ARG A 479 11.74 9.18 -24.26
C ARG A 479 12.82 8.68 -23.31
N ASP A 480 12.52 8.68 -22.02
CA ASP A 480 13.37 8.14 -20.97
C ASP A 480 12.49 7.41 -19.94
N PRO A 481 12.36 6.07 -20.01
CA PRO A 481 11.49 5.32 -19.10
C PRO A 481 11.99 5.35 -17.64
N LEU A 482 13.21 5.83 -17.40
CA LEU A 482 13.79 6.05 -16.08
C LEU A 482 13.54 7.47 -15.57
N PHE A 483 12.91 8.36 -16.34
CA PHE A 483 12.66 9.76 -15.99
C PHE A 483 13.92 10.48 -15.46
N GLY A 484 15.09 10.22 -16.06
CA GLY A 484 16.36 10.77 -15.58
C GLY A 484 16.84 10.21 -14.23
N GLY A 485 16.33 9.04 -13.82
CA GLY A 485 16.66 8.35 -12.58
C GLY A 485 15.87 8.83 -11.36
N ARG A 486 14.77 9.57 -11.56
CA ARG A 486 14.00 10.20 -10.47
C ARG A 486 12.50 9.95 -10.64
N SER A 487 11.72 10.29 -9.62
CA SER A 487 10.26 10.33 -9.72
C SER A 487 9.84 11.49 -10.64
N PRO A 488 8.93 11.29 -11.61
CA PRO A 488 8.36 12.36 -12.42
C PRO A 488 7.25 13.08 -11.65
N ALA A 489 7.52 13.45 -10.40
CA ALA A 489 6.66 14.28 -9.57
C ALA A 489 7.16 15.74 -9.68
N PRO A 490 6.32 16.71 -10.02
CA PRO A 490 6.74 18.10 -10.18
C PRO A 490 6.94 18.78 -8.82
N ASN A 491 7.97 18.36 -8.09
CA ASN A 491 8.40 18.94 -6.82
C ASN A 491 9.63 19.84 -7.02
N LEU A 492 9.96 20.66 -6.02
CA LEU A 492 11.07 21.62 -6.11
C LEU A 492 12.41 20.99 -6.50
N GLU A 493 12.70 19.77 -6.06
CA GLU A 493 13.94 19.07 -6.40
C GLU A 493 13.99 18.69 -7.88
N ALA A 494 12.87 18.19 -8.43
CA ALA A 494 12.77 17.79 -9.83
C ALA A 494 12.68 19.00 -10.77
N LEU A 495 12.06 20.10 -10.32
CA LEU A 495 11.88 21.34 -11.09
C LEU A 495 13.12 22.25 -11.10
N GLY A 496 14.24 21.85 -10.49
CA GLY A 496 15.43 22.70 -10.36
C GLY A 496 15.96 23.23 -11.70
N LEU A 497 15.95 22.41 -12.76
CA LEU A 497 16.39 22.86 -14.09
C LEU A 497 15.40 23.86 -14.72
N LEU A 498 14.09 23.61 -14.58
CA LEU A 498 13.03 24.52 -15.04
C LEU A 498 13.16 25.88 -14.34
N ILE A 499 13.29 25.88 -13.01
CA ILE A 499 13.48 27.10 -12.20
C ILE A 499 14.73 27.87 -12.63
N HIS A 500 15.85 27.17 -12.85
CA HIS A 500 17.09 27.80 -13.31
C HIS A 500 16.89 28.51 -14.66
N TYR A 501 16.28 27.83 -15.64
CA TYR A 501 16.01 28.45 -16.94
C TYR A 501 14.97 29.57 -16.88
N MET A 502 13.99 29.50 -15.98
CA MET A 502 13.06 30.61 -15.75
C MET A 502 13.80 31.88 -15.26
N LYS A 503 14.76 31.72 -14.35
CA LYS A 503 15.55 32.84 -13.80
C LYS A 503 16.49 33.49 -14.82
N GLU A 504 17.06 32.70 -15.72
CA GLU A 504 18.04 33.17 -16.71
C GLU A 504 17.41 33.57 -18.06
N GLY A 505 16.32 32.93 -18.45
CA GLY A 505 15.84 32.90 -19.85
C GLY A 505 14.79 33.93 -20.23
N GLY A 506 14.30 34.75 -19.28
CA GLY A 506 13.30 35.79 -19.56
C GLY A 506 11.95 35.25 -20.06
N TYR A 507 11.53 34.09 -19.56
CA TYR A 507 10.25 33.46 -19.87
C TYR A 507 9.12 34.09 -19.05
N ASP A 508 7.90 34.08 -19.59
CA ASP A 508 6.71 34.59 -18.89
C ASP A 508 6.11 33.55 -17.94
N LEU A 509 6.26 32.26 -18.26
CA LEU A 509 5.69 31.15 -17.50
C LEU A 509 6.49 29.86 -17.70
N GLY A 510 6.76 29.15 -16.61
CA GLY A 510 7.25 27.78 -16.62
C GLY A 510 6.12 26.81 -16.32
N LEU A 511 6.03 25.72 -17.08
CA LEU A 511 5.02 24.68 -16.96
C LEU A 511 5.69 23.32 -16.82
N ALA A 512 5.22 22.50 -15.89
CA ALA A 512 5.62 21.11 -15.79
C ALA A 512 4.44 20.17 -15.57
N THR A 513 4.55 18.95 -16.09
CA THR A 513 3.57 17.88 -15.87
C THR A 513 4.20 16.64 -15.28
N ASP A 514 3.43 15.87 -14.52
CA ASP A 514 3.87 14.55 -14.05
C ASP A 514 3.89 13.50 -15.18
N GLY A 515 4.30 12.27 -14.83
CA GLY A 515 4.56 11.21 -15.81
C GLY A 515 3.40 10.89 -16.76
N ASP A 516 2.15 11.01 -16.30
CA ASP A 516 0.93 10.78 -17.08
C ASP A 516 0.11 12.04 -17.39
N ALA A 517 0.68 13.22 -17.10
CA ALA A 517 0.16 14.55 -17.39
C ALA A 517 -1.24 14.83 -16.83
N ASP A 518 -1.60 14.18 -15.72
CA ASP A 518 -2.82 14.49 -14.98
C ASP A 518 -2.58 15.57 -13.90
N ARG A 519 -1.32 15.95 -13.65
CA ARG A 519 -0.92 17.06 -12.76
C ARG A 519 -0.16 18.14 -13.49
N ILE A 520 -0.19 19.33 -12.89
CA ILE A 520 0.58 20.50 -13.33
C ILE A 520 1.34 21.13 -12.18
N ALA A 521 2.51 21.67 -12.47
CA ALA A 521 3.19 22.69 -11.68
C ALA A 521 3.49 23.90 -12.55
N ILE A 522 3.50 25.08 -11.93
CA ILE A 522 3.84 26.33 -12.60
C ILE A 522 4.97 27.04 -11.85
N ILE A 523 5.86 27.65 -12.62
CA ILE A 523 6.91 28.53 -12.15
C ILE A 523 6.61 29.92 -12.71
N ASP A 524 6.56 30.93 -11.84
CA ASP A 524 6.28 32.30 -12.26
C ASP A 524 7.46 32.95 -13.02
N GLU A 525 7.25 34.17 -13.47
CA GLU A 525 8.25 34.92 -14.24
C GLU A 525 9.51 35.30 -13.43
N ARG A 526 9.51 35.07 -12.11
CA ARG A 526 10.66 35.30 -11.22
C ARG A 526 11.41 34.00 -10.94
N GLY A 527 10.96 32.88 -11.47
CA GLY A 527 11.51 31.57 -11.18
C GLY A 527 11.05 31.02 -9.83
N GLU A 528 9.95 31.51 -9.28
CA GLU A 528 9.39 31.04 -8.01
C GLU A 528 8.29 30.00 -8.27
N TYR A 529 8.33 28.91 -7.50
CA TYR A 529 7.34 27.84 -7.59
C TYR A 529 6.03 28.30 -6.96
N ILE A 530 4.94 28.18 -7.72
CA ILE A 530 3.60 28.46 -7.21
C ILE A 530 3.01 27.17 -6.67
N SER A 531 2.60 27.20 -5.39
CA SER A 531 2.01 26.02 -4.78
C SER A 531 0.71 25.63 -5.50
N VAL A 532 0.38 24.35 -5.52
CA VAL A 532 -0.87 23.87 -6.12
C VAL A 532 -2.08 24.55 -5.48
N ASN A 533 -2.05 24.77 -4.16
CA ASN A 533 -3.09 25.49 -3.44
C ASN A 533 -3.26 26.91 -3.99
N ASP A 534 -2.17 27.65 -4.19
CA ASP A 534 -2.22 29.00 -4.76
C ASP A 534 -2.72 28.98 -6.22
N LEU A 535 -2.30 27.99 -7.02
CA LEU A 535 -2.78 27.80 -8.38
C LEU A 535 -4.30 27.56 -8.44
N LEU A 536 -4.85 26.72 -7.56
CA LEU A 536 -6.30 26.48 -7.50
C LEU A 536 -7.07 27.76 -7.20
N VAL A 537 -6.57 28.57 -6.27
CA VAL A 537 -7.18 29.85 -5.89
C VAL A 537 -7.10 30.84 -7.06
N LEU A 538 -5.97 30.92 -7.76
CA LEU A 538 -5.83 31.75 -8.97
C LEU A 538 -6.80 31.35 -10.09
N ILE A 539 -6.89 30.05 -10.39
CA ILE A 539 -7.79 29.55 -11.44
C ILE A 539 -9.24 29.82 -11.06
N TYR A 540 -9.63 29.60 -9.80
CA TYR A 540 -10.99 29.90 -9.36
C TYR A 540 -11.33 31.39 -9.51
N TRP A 541 -10.42 32.26 -9.07
CA TRP A 541 -10.56 33.71 -9.24
C TRP A 541 -10.69 34.09 -10.73
N TYR A 542 -9.85 33.52 -11.59
CA TYR A 542 -9.86 33.81 -13.02
C TYR A 542 -11.16 33.38 -13.71
N LEU A 543 -11.61 32.15 -13.45
CA LEU A 543 -12.87 31.63 -13.98
C LEU A 543 -14.06 32.52 -13.56
N HIS A 544 -14.08 32.95 -12.29
CA HIS A 544 -15.17 33.74 -11.75
C HIS A 544 -15.12 35.21 -12.20
N GLU A 545 -14.02 35.91 -11.95
CA GLU A 545 -13.93 37.36 -12.12
C GLU A 545 -13.63 37.78 -13.55
N VAL A 546 -12.79 37.03 -14.27
CA VAL A 546 -12.35 37.42 -15.62
C VAL A 546 -13.18 36.75 -16.71
N ARG A 547 -13.49 35.46 -16.56
CA ARG A 547 -14.36 34.73 -17.50
C ARG A 547 -15.84 34.89 -17.20
N GLY A 548 -16.20 35.40 -16.03
CA GLY A 548 -17.60 35.64 -15.66
C GLY A 548 -18.39 34.36 -15.35
N GLU A 549 -17.71 33.23 -15.11
CA GLU A 549 -18.38 31.99 -14.72
C GLU A 549 -18.91 32.09 -13.29
N ARG A 550 -20.03 31.40 -13.02
CA ARG A 550 -20.65 31.35 -11.69
C ARG A 550 -20.86 29.91 -11.26
N GLY A 551 -20.74 29.69 -9.96
CA GLY A 551 -20.95 28.42 -9.29
C GLY A 551 -19.88 28.07 -8.26
N PRO A 552 -20.13 27.01 -7.48
CA PRO A 552 -19.25 26.58 -6.38
C PRO A 552 -17.85 26.14 -6.83
N VAL A 553 -16.97 25.94 -5.85
CA VAL A 553 -15.69 25.23 -5.99
C VAL A 553 -15.68 23.97 -5.11
N VAL A 554 -15.05 22.90 -5.58
CA VAL A 554 -14.87 21.65 -4.82
C VAL A 554 -13.41 21.46 -4.47
N ARG A 555 -13.13 21.12 -3.21
CA ARG A 555 -11.79 20.76 -2.77
C ARG A 555 -11.82 19.54 -1.85
N ASN A 556 -10.70 18.83 -1.75
CA ASN A 556 -10.59 17.80 -0.72
C ASN A 556 -10.23 18.40 0.65
N LEU A 557 -10.28 17.57 1.68
CA LEU A 557 -9.97 17.91 3.07
C LEU A 557 -8.51 18.31 3.35
N ALA A 558 -7.57 18.08 2.45
CA ALA A 558 -6.15 18.47 2.57
C ALA A 558 -5.78 19.69 1.69
N THR A 559 -6.76 20.28 1.00
CA THR A 559 -6.59 21.48 0.17
C THR A 559 -6.89 22.75 0.97
N THR A 560 -6.23 23.85 0.60
CA THR A 560 -6.32 25.16 1.29
C THR A 560 -7.74 25.68 1.53
N HIS A 561 -7.95 26.30 2.69
CA HIS A 561 -9.14 27.07 3.05
C HIS A 561 -9.18 28.47 2.42
N MET A 562 -8.14 28.87 1.68
CA MET A 562 -8.19 30.08 0.86
C MET A 562 -9.28 29.98 -0.23
N LEU A 563 -9.61 28.78 -0.71
CA LEU A 563 -10.75 28.56 -1.61
C LEU A 563 -12.08 28.87 -0.92
N ASP A 564 -12.24 28.51 0.36
CA ASP A 564 -13.45 28.82 1.16
C ASP A 564 -13.60 30.31 1.40
N ARG A 565 -12.48 31.01 1.64
CA ARG A 565 -12.47 32.47 1.74
C ARG A 565 -12.85 33.11 0.41
N LEU A 566 -12.27 32.64 -0.69
CA LEU A 566 -12.53 33.20 -2.02
C LEU A 566 -13.98 32.95 -2.47
N ALA A 567 -14.50 31.75 -2.24
CA ALA A 567 -15.90 31.42 -2.52
C ALA A 567 -16.86 32.33 -1.73
N ARG A 568 -16.59 32.56 -0.43
CA ARG A 568 -17.38 33.50 0.39
C ARG A 568 -17.33 34.93 -0.15
N VAL A 569 -16.18 35.41 -0.61
CA VAL A 569 -16.04 36.74 -1.25
C VAL A 569 -16.93 36.84 -2.50
N PHE A 570 -17.04 35.75 -3.26
CA PHE A 570 -17.89 35.69 -4.46
C PHE A 570 -19.36 35.40 -4.18
N GLY A 571 -19.74 35.09 -2.93
CA GLY A 571 -21.09 34.65 -2.58
C GLY A 571 -21.40 33.21 -3.03
N GLU A 572 -20.37 32.43 -3.30
CA GLU A 572 -20.42 31.03 -3.74
C GLU A 572 -20.05 30.07 -2.59
N GLU A 573 -20.28 28.77 -2.79
CA GLU A 573 -19.94 27.73 -1.82
C GLU A 573 -18.59 27.05 -2.15
N CYS A 574 -17.83 26.70 -1.11
CA CYS A 574 -16.70 25.78 -1.22
C CYS A 574 -17.08 24.44 -0.59
N ILE A 575 -17.14 23.38 -1.41
CA ILE A 575 -17.60 22.06 -1.00
C ILE A 575 -16.38 21.20 -0.67
N GLU A 576 -16.30 20.73 0.58
CA GLU A 576 -15.24 19.84 1.06
C GLU A 576 -15.62 18.36 0.84
N VAL A 577 -14.68 17.56 0.33
CA VAL A 577 -14.83 16.11 0.13
C VAL A 577 -13.64 15.30 0.67
N PRO A 578 -13.76 13.97 0.85
CA PRO A 578 -12.64 13.09 1.16
C PRO A 578 -11.50 13.13 0.13
N VAL A 579 -10.30 12.66 0.51
CA VAL A 579 -9.16 12.60 -0.43
C VAL A 579 -9.42 11.56 -1.51
N GLY A 580 -9.13 11.94 -2.75
CA GLY A 580 -9.28 11.11 -3.94
C GLY A 580 -10.15 11.80 -4.98
N PHE A 581 -9.61 11.94 -6.19
CA PHE A 581 -10.25 12.75 -7.24
C PHE A 581 -11.65 12.27 -7.66
N LYS A 582 -11.98 10.99 -7.45
CA LYS A 582 -13.32 10.44 -7.66
C LYS A 582 -14.40 11.22 -6.88
N HIS A 583 -14.11 11.64 -5.65
CA HIS A 583 -15.05 12.40 -4.82
C HIS A 583 -15.20 13.86 -5.30
N ILE A 584 -14.12 14.44 -5.84
CA ILE A 584 -14.15 15.78 -6.44
C ILE A 584 -15.06 15.75 -7.67
N ALA A 585 -14.85 14.81 -8.58
CA ALA A 585 -15.64 14.68 -9.80
C ALA A 585 -17.14 14.45 -9.50
N GLU A 586 -17.46 13.59 -8.53
CA GLU A 586 -18.85 13.34 -8.11
C GLU A 586 -19.51 14.59 -7.51
N ALA A 587 -18.82 15.30 -6.60
CA ALA A 587 -19.36 16.51 -6.00
C ALA A 587 -19.55 17.63 -7.03
N MET A 588 -18.62 17.80 -7.98
CA MET A 588 -18.78 18.78 -9.06
C MET A 588 -20.00 18.49 -9.93
N LYS A 589 -20.25 17.22 -10.27
CA LYS A 589 -21.47 16.84 -11.01
C LYS A 589 -22.74 17.21 -10.26
N ARG A 590 -22.76 16.97 -8.94
CA ARG A 590 -23.94 17.23 -8.10
C ARG A 590 -24.21 18.72 -7.88
N SER A 591 -23.15 19.52 -7.68
CA SER A 591 -23.28 20.94 -7.34
C SER A 591 -23.21 21.88 -8.53
N GLY A 592 -22.75 21.42 -9.70
CA GLY A 592 -22.48 22.29 -10.84
C GLY A 592 -21.28 23.22 -10.63
N ALA A 593 -20.37 22.86 -9.73
CA ALA A 593 -19.15 23.61 -9.44
C ALA A 593 -18.31 23.89 -10.69
N ILE A 594 -17.70 25.07 -10.76
CA ILE A 594 -16.87 25.49 -11.90
C ILE A 594 -15.47 24.90 -11.87
N LEU A 595 -14.93 24.66 -10.66
CA LEU A 595 -13.59 24.12 -10.43
C LEU A 595 -13.65 23.02 -9.38
N GLY A 596 -12.87 21.97 -9.58
CA GLY A 596 -12.54 20.97 -8.57
C GLY A 596 -11.04 20.71 -8.53
N GLY A 597 -10.46 20.65 -7.34
CA GLY A 597 -9.00 20.48 -7.21
C GLY A 597 -8.51 19.85 -5.91
N GLU A 598 -7.35 19.24 -5.99
CA GLU A 598 -6.62 18.64 -4.86
C GLU A 598 -5.21 19.18 -4.74
N SER A 599 -4.72 19.34 -3.50
CA SER A 599 -3.38 19.85 -3.19
C SER A 599 -2.22 19.03 -3.78
N SER A 600 -2.50 17.82 -4.29
CA SER A 600 -1.55 16.95 -4.99
C SER A 600 -1.23 17.35 -6.44
N GLY A 601 -1.83 18.43 -6.98
CA GLY A 601 -1.49 18.99 -8.29
C GLY A 601 -2.51 18.73 -9.39
N GLY A 602 -3.67 18.18 -9.04
CA GLY A 602 -4.72 17.81 -9.98
C GLY A 602 -5.93 18.73 -9.91
N LEU A 603 -6.48 19.11 -11.06
CA LEU A 603 -7.71 19.90 -11.16
C LEU A 603 -8.55 19.50 -12.36
N THR A 604 -9.84 19.84 -12.31
CA THR A 604 -10.76 19.77 -13.45
C THR A 604 -11.73 20.95 -13.44
N ILE A 605 -12.24 21.29 -14.64
CA ILE A 605 -13.14 22.42 -14.89
C ILE A 605 -14.48 21.90 -15.40
N ARG A 606 -15.56 22.60 -15.03
CA ARG A 606 -16.91 22.27 -15.46
C ARG A 606 -17.03 22.01 -16.96
N GLY A 607 -17.75 20.95 -17.28
CA GLY A 607 -18.05 20.53 -18.65
C GLY A 607 -16.90 19.83 -19.37
N HIS A 608 -15.69 19.77 -18.82
CA HIS A 608 -14.57 19.01 -19.41
C HIS A 608 -14.62 17.53 -18.97
N ILE A 609 -13.48 16.83 -18.96
CA ILE A 609 -13.39 15.45 -18.46
C ILE A 609 -13.62 15.35 -16.95
N LEU A 610 -14.11 14.20 -16.50
CA LEU A 610 -14.37 13.88 -15.09
C LEU A 610 -13.15 13.26 -14.41
N GLY A 611 -11.98 13.79 -14.76
CA GLY A 611 -10.66 13.40 -14.28
C GLY A 611 -9.75 14.62 -14.25
N LYS A 612 -8.54 14.45 -13.73
CA LYS A 612 -7.57 15.56 -13.69
C LYS A 612 -7.00 15.80 -15.08
N ASP A 613 -6.80 17.06 -15.42
CA ASP A 613 -6.22 17.45 -16.69
C ASP A 613 -5.16 18.57 -16.51
N GLY A 614 -3.89 18.16 -16.47
CA GLY A 614 -2.77 19.11 -16.38
C GLY A 614 -2.58 19.93 -17.65
N ILE A 615 -3.06 19.46 -18.80
CA ILE A 615 -2.89 20.08 -20.11
C ILE A 615 -3.89 21.22 -20.28
N LEU A 616 -5.17 20.98 -19.93
CA LEU A 616 -6.17 22.04 -19.87
C LEU A 616 -5.80 23.09 -18.81
N ALA A 617 -5.31 22.65 -17.64
CA ALA A 617 -4.84 23.57 -16.61
C ALA A 617 -3.72 24.50 -17.14
N ALA A 618 -2.75 23.93 -17.87
CA ALA A 618 -1.68 24.69 -18.50
C ALA A 618 -2.22 25.74 -19.49
N ALA A 619 -3.12 25.32 -20.36
CA ALA A 619 -3.75 26.21 -21.33
C ALA A 619 -4.52 27.36 -20.66
N LEU A 620 -5.24 27.09 -19.56
CA LEU A 620 -5.97 28.11 -18.80
C LEU A 620 -5.06 29.10 -18.09
N VAL A 621 -3.91 28.67 -17.56
CA VAL A 621 -2.94 29.61 -16.96
C VAL A 621 -2.38 30.54 -18.04
N VAL A 622 -2.05 30.01 -19.22
CA VAL A 622 -1.59 30.82 -20.36
C VAL A 622 -2.69 31.78 -20.82
N GLU A 623 -3.94 31.34 -20.90
CA GLU A 623 -5.10 32.20 -21.19
C GLU A 623 -5.25 33.31 -20.14
N MET A 624 -5.10 32.99 -18.85
CA MET A 624 -5.21 33.93 -17.74
C MET A 624 -4.18 35.06 -17.87
N LEU A 625 -2.92 34.73 -18.16
CA LEU A 625 -1.88 35.75 -18.40
C LEU A 625 -2.20 36.59 -19.64
N ALA A 626 -2.68 35.95 -20.72
CA ALA A 626 -3.01 36.65 -21.96
C ALA A 626 -4.20 37.62 -21.81
N LYS A 627 -5.23 37.22 -21.07
CA LYS A 627 -6.46 38.02 -20.85
C LYS A 627 -6.24 39.16 -19.87
N THR A 628 -5.47 38.92 -18.80
CA THR A 628 -5.21 39.93 -17.77
C THR A 628 -4.09 40.88 -18.18
N GLY A 629 -3.13 40.43 -18.99
CA GLY A 629 -1.90 41.17 -19.27
C GLY A 629 -0.99 41.30 -18.04
N GLU A 630 -1.26 40.52 -16.99
CA GLU A 630 -0.54 40.58 -15.72
C GLU A 630 0.33 39.34 -15.51
N LYS A 631 1.36 39.52 -14.69
CA LYS A 631 2.29 38.47 -14.26
C LYS A 631 1.68 37.63 -13.14
N VAL A 632 2.04 36.36 -13.04
CA VAL A 632 1.52 35.43 -12.00
C VAL A 632 1.75 36.01 -10.60
N SER A 633 2.93 36.58 -10.35
CA SER A 633 3.26 37.19 -9.05
C SER A 633 2.29 38.32 -8.65
N ARG A 634 1.85 39.15 -9.60
CA ARG A 634 0.89 40.24 -9.37
C ARG A 634 -0.54 39.74 -9.17
N LEU A 635 -0.93 38.71 -9.92
CA LEU A 635 -2.22 38.06 -9.75
C LEU A 635 -2.34 37.44 -8.35
N LEU A 636 -1.28 36.80 -7.85
CA LEU A 636 -1.25 36.28 -6.48
C LEU A 636 -1.37 37.38 -5.43
N GLU A 637 -0.59 38.47 -5.56
CA GLU A 637 -0.70 39.63 -4.67
C GLU A 637 -2.14 40.16 -4.60
N ARG A 638 -2.82 40.24 -5.76
CA ARG A 638 -4.23 40.66 -5.84
C ARG A 638 -5.14 39.72 -5.08
N VAL A 639 -5.05 38.42 -5.34
CA VAL A 639 -5.95 37.45 -4.73
C VAL A 639 -5.71 37.33 -3.23
N PHE A 640 -4.46 37.36 -2.77
CA PHE A 640 -4.13 37.46 -1.34
C PHE A 640 -4.65 38.74 -0.69
N GLY A 641 -4.71 39.85 -1.43
CA GLY A 641 -5.36 41.08 -0.96
C GLY A 641 -6.86 40.93 -0.71
N LEU A 642 -7.54 40.01 -1.42
CA LEU A 642 -8.98 39.75 -1.25
C LEU A 642 -9.27 38.81 -0.08
N VAL A 643 -8.46 37.76 0.12
CA VAL A 643 -8.78 36.66 1.05
C VAL A 643 -7.80 36.53 2.22
N GLY A 644 -6.78 37.38 2.28
CA GLY A 644 -5.62 37.16 3.14
C GLY A 644 -4.78 35.97 2.64
N ARG A 645 -3.76 35.61 3.42
CA ARG A 645 -2.88 34.49 3.08
C ARG A 645 -2.89 33.44 4.18
N LEU A 646 -2.92 32.19 3.77
CA LEU A 646 -2.68 31.03 4.62
C LEU A 646 -1.44 30.27 4.12
N TYR A 647 -0.80 29.54 5.00
CA TYR A 647 0.44 28.82 4.75
C TYR A 647 0.27 27.36 5.13
N MET A 648 0.48 26.48 4.14
CA MET A 648 0.40 25.04 4.31
C MET A 648 1.72 24.49 4.85
N GLY A 649 1.64 23.56 5.79
CA GLY A 649 2.71 22.69 6.23
C GLY A 649 2.30 21.22 6.09
N GLU A 650 3.26 20.36 5.75
CA GLU A 650 3.09 18.91 5.68
C GLU A 650 4.22 18.21 6.44
N LEU A 651 3.86 17.16 7.17
CA LEU A 651 4.77 16.24 7.85
C LEU A 651 4.32 14.81 7.54
N ASN A 652 5.22 14.01 6.97
CA ASN A 652 4.98 12.60 6.68
C ASN A 652 5.67 11.74 7.73
N LEU A 653 4.88 10.95 8.46
CA LEU A 653 5.35 9.99 9.47
C LEU A 653 5.22 8.57 8.92
N PRO A 654 6.19 7.66 9.12
CA PRO A 654 5.99 6.24 8.86
C PRO A 654 4.74 5.73 9.58
N ALA A 655 3.91 4.95 8.89
CA ALA A 655 2.70 4.37 9.45
C ALA A 655 2.56 2.89 9.15
N THR A 656 1.78 2.26 10.00
CA THR A 656 1.78 0.82 10.20
C THR A 656 0.32 0.34 10.23
N PRO A 657 0.06 -0.94 9.94
CA PRO A 657 -1.31 -1.47 10.03
C PRO A 657 -1.97 -1.25 11.40
N GLU A 658 -1.19 -1.36 12.48
CA GLU A 658 -1.64 -1.24 13.87
C GLU A 658 -1.91 0.23 14.22
N MET A 659 -1.09 1.18 13.76
CA MET A 659 -1.34 2.61 13.93
C MET A 659 -2.69 3.01 13.32
N LYS A 660 -3.08 2.41 12.17
CA LYS A 660 -4.39 2.65 11.53
C LYS A 660 -5.58 2.28 12.42
N VAL A 661 -5.37 1.46 13.46
CA VAL A 661 -6.40 1.08 14.45
C VAL A 661 -6.22 1.85 15.76
N LEU A 662 -5.00 1.89 16.28
CA LEU A 662 -4.70 2.46 17.60
C LEU A 662 -4.85 3.98 17.63
N PHE A 663 -4.38 4.69 16.60
CA PHE A 663 -4.39 6.15 16.62
C PHE A 663 -5.80 6.71 16.51
N PRO A 664 -6.68 6.22 15.59
CA PRO A 664 -8.07 6.65 15.59
C PRO A 664 -8.80 6.36 16.91
N ARG A 665 -8.48 5.24 17.56
CA ARG A 665 -9.05 4.90 18.87
C ARG A 665 -8.59 5.89 19.94
N HIS A 666 -7.29 6.19 20.00
CA HIS A 666 -6.73 7.15 20.95
C HIS A 666 -7.31 8.57 20.75
N LEU A 667 -7.32 9.05 19.50
CA LEU A 667 -7.84 10.38 19.16
C LEU A 667 -9.33 10.55 19.49
N ARG A 668 -10.12 9.47 19.50
CA ARG A 668 -11.53 9.48 19.94
C ARG A 668 -11.69 9.47 21.46
N GLN A 669 -10.66 9.10 22.22
CA GLN A 669 -10.70 9.03 23.68
C GLN A 669 -10.20 10.31 24.36
N ILE A 670 -9.33 11.05 23.69
CA ILE A 670 -8.83 12.34 24.20
C ILE A 670 -9.77 13.49 23.82
N THR A 671 -9.89 14.47 24.71
CA THR A 671 -10.58 15.74 24.39
C THR A 671 -9.53 16.77 24.00
N VAL A 672 -9.56 17.22 22.74
CA VAL A 672 -8.64 18.24 22.22
C VAL A 672 -9.40 19.56 22.11
N THR A 673 -9.17 20.48 23.04
CA THR A 673 -9.82 21.81 23.06
C THR A 673 -8.99 22.88 22.38
N GLU A 674 -7.68 22.69 22.26
CA GLU A 674 -6.74 23.62 21.61
C GLU A 674 -5.59 22.89 20.92
N ILE A 675 -5.04 23.51 19.86
CA ILE A 675 -3.82 23.05 19.19
C ILE A 675 -2.92 24.25 18.93
N ALA A 676 -1.68 24.21 19.46
CA ALA A 676 -0.71 25.31 19.39
C ALA A 676 -1.30 26.68 19.81
N GLY A 677 -2.13 26.69 20.87
CA GLY A 677 -2.81 27.88 21.38
C GLY A 677 -3.99 28.40 20.53
N SER A 678 -4.40 27.66 19.49
CA SER A 678 -5.64 27.95 18.75
C SER A 678 -6.80 27.08 19.26
N PRO A 679 -7.95 27.65 19.64
CA PRO A 679 -9.12 26.87 20.03
C PRO A 679 -9.64 25.98 18.91
N VAL A 680 -10.03 24.75 19.25
CA VAL A 680 -10.68 23.81 18.32
C VAL A 680 -12.18 24.15 18.24
N GLN A 681 -12.64 24.51 17.05
CA GLN A 681 -14.04 24.86 16.77
C GLN A 681 -14.87 23.62 16.42
N ARG A 682 -14.29 22.70 15.65
CA ARG A 682 -14.96 21.49 15.16
C ARG A 682 -13.93 20.41 14.86
N ILE A 683 -14.33 19.15 15.02
CA ILE A 683 -13.54 17.99 14.59
C ILE A 683 -14.36 17.20 13.56
N ALA A 684 -13.74 16.90 12.42
CA ALA A 684 -14.31 16.08 11.36
C ALA A 684 -13.53 14.75 11.29
N THR A 685 -14.21 13.63 11.04
CA THR A 685 -13.65 12.27 11.15
C THR A 685 -13.90 11.37 9.93
N GLU A 686 -14.32 11.97 8.82
CA GLU A 686 -14.75 11.31 7.59
C GLU A 686 -13.59 10.56 6.90
N ASP A 687 -12.41 11.17 6.85
CA ASP A 687 -11.19 10.58 6.28
C ASP A 687 -9.95 11.14 6.99
N GLY A 688 -9.69 10.56 8.17
CA GLY A 688 -8.70 11.04 9.14
C GLY A 688 -9.34 11.81 10.30
N PHE A 689 -8.55 12.63 11.00
CA PHE A 689 -9.03 13.57 12.01
C PHE A 689 -8.64 14.99 11.59
N LYS A 690 -9.64 15.79 11.21
CA LYS A 690 -9.45 17.20 10.86
C LYS A 690 -9.96 18.09 11.98
N PHE A 691 -9.07 18.88 12.56
CA PHE A 691 -9.36 19.87 13.58
C PHE A 691 -9.48 21.23 12.90
N PHE A 692 -10.68 21.82 12.95
CA PHE A 692 -10.95 23.18 12.50
C PHE A 692 -10.65 24.14 13.63
N LEU A 693 -9.83 25.13 13.35
CA LEU A 693 -9.33 26.11 14.31
C LEU A 693 -9.84 27.50 13.93
N ASP A 694 -9.64 28.46 14.82
CA ASP A 694 -10.03 29.85 14.58
C ASP A 694 -9.30 30.47 13.38
N ASN A 695 -9.91 31.48 12.74
CA ASN A 695 -9.42 32.14 11.51
C ASN A 695 -9.19 31.19 10.31
N ASP A 696 -10.06 30.22 10.10
CA ASP A 696 -9.97 29.23 9.00
C ASP A 696 -8.65 28.42 8.98
N GLN A 697 -7.99 28.30 10.13
CA GLN A 697 -6.81 27.46 10.30
C GLN A 697 -7.26 26.01 10.55
N TRP A 698 -6.40 25.04 10.25
CA TRP A 698 -6.75 23.64 10.51
C TRP A 698 -5.54 22.73 10.62
N VAL A 699 -5.77 21.55 11.20
CA VAL A 699 -4.83 20.42 11.27
C VAL A 699 -5.54 19.16 10.80
N LEU A 700 -4.87 18.32 10.02
CA LEU A 700 -5.38 17.03 9.56
C LEU A 700 -4.37 15.93 9.85
N LEU A 701 -4.83 14.87 10.50
CA LEU A 701 -4.11 13.60 10.70
C LEU A 701 -4.76 12.51 9.84
N ARG A 702 -4.06 12.00 8.83
CA ARG A 702 -4.64 11.04 7.88
C ARG A 702 -3.66 9.97 7.43
N PHE A 703 -4.04 8.70 7.53
CA PHE A 703 -3.25 7.61 6.97
C PHE A 703 -3.31 7.63 5.44
N SER A 704 -2.15 7.46 4.79
CA SER A 704 -2.05 7.29 3.34
C SER A 704 -2.67 5.94 2.93
N GLY A 705 -3.42 5.98 1.83
CA GLY A 705 -4.02 4.79 1.23
C GLY A 705 -3.06 4.05 0.29
N THR A 706 -2.01 4.71 -0.20
CA THR A 706 -1.07 4.18 -1.18
C THR A 706 0.32 3.93 -0.61
N GLU A 707 0.64 4.56 0.51
CA GLU A 707 1.95 4.46 1.16
C GLU A 707 1.76 4.11 2.64
N PRO A 708 2.71 3.43 3.28
CA PRO A 708 2.70 3.19 4.72
C PRO A 708 3.11 4.46 5.48
N LEU A 709 2.30 5.53 5.35
CA LEU A 709 2.55 6.84 5.96
C LEU A 709 1.30 7.38 6.68
N LEU A 710 1.50 8.11 7.78
CA LEU A 710 0.54 9.00 8.41
C LEU A 710 0.93 10.41 8.01
N ARG A 711 0.06 11.06 7.24
CA ARG A 711 0.24 12.42 6.78
C ARG A 711 -0.38 13.38 7.79
N VAL A 712 0.42 14.34 8.23
CA VAL A 712 0.00 15.45 9.08
C VAL A 712 0.05 16.71 8.23
N PHE A 713 -1.10 17.33 7.99
CA PHE A 713 -1.19 18.61 7.30
C PHE A 713 -1.63 19.68 8.29
N ALA A 714 -1.13 20.90 8.14
CA ALA A 714 -1.60 22.04 8.89
C ALA A 714 -1.63 23.28 8.01
N GLU A 715 -2.62 24.13 8.21
CA GLU A 715 -2.70 25.42 7.56
C GLU A 715 -2.84 26.53 8.61
N GLY A 716 -1.89 27.46 8.58
CA GLY A 716 -1.79 28.57 9.53
C GLY A 716 -1.80 29.93 8.84
N ASP A 717 -2.08 30.99 9.59
CA ASP A 717 -2.05 32.39 9.12
C ASP A 717 -0.63 32.95 8.91
N SER A 718 0.39 32.20 9.31
CA SER A 718 1.80 32.50 9.11
C SER A 718 2.62 31.21 8.96
N PRO A 719 3.80 31.24 8.31
CA PRO A 719 4.68 30.08 8.23
C PRO A 719 5.03 29.49 9.60
N GLN A 720 5.29 30.36 10.58
CA GLN A 720 5.63 29.95 11.95
C GLN A 720 4.45 29.26 12.62
N LYS A 721 3.23 29.76 12.42
CA LYS A 721 2.02 29.14 12.97
C LYS A 721 1.74 27.78 12.34
N ALA A 722 1.88 27.63 11.03
CA ALA A 722 1.73 26.34 10.35
C ALA A 722 2.70 25.28 10.92
N GLN A 723 3.96 25.65 11.16
CA GLN A 723 4.94 24.75 11.79
C GLN A 723 4.61 24.44 13.26
N ALA A 724 4.15 25.43 14.03
CA ALA A 724 3.73 25.21 15.41
C ALA A 724 2.51 24.25 15.48
N LEU A 725 1.59 24.36 14.53
CA LEU A 725 0.44 23.46 14.41
C LEU A 725 0.87 22.02 14.09
N LEU A 726 1.80 21.81 13.15
CA LEU A 726 2.36 20.49 12.86
C LEU A 726 3.02 19.86 14.10
N ALA A 727 3.86 20.62 14.79
CA ALA A 727 4.56 20.15 15.98
C ALA A 727 3.58 19.81 17.13
N ALA A 728 2.52 20.60 17.30
CA ALA A 728 1.49 20.32 18.29
C ALA A 728 0.65 19.09 17.90
N ALA A 729 0.30 18.94 16.61
CA ALA A 729 -0.44 17.80 16.09
C ALA A 729 0.32 16.48 16.29
N GLN A 730 1.65 16.49 16.08
CA GLN A 730 2.49 15.32 16.32
C GLN A 730 2.46 14.86 17.79
N LYS A 731 2.33 15.79 18.74
CA LYS A 731 2.21 15.48 20.18
C LYS A 731 0.86 14.87 20.58
N LEU A 732 -0.15 14.91 19.69
CA LEU A 732 -1.43 14.22 19.90
C LEU A 732 -1.35 12.73 19.60
N LEU A 733 -0.26 12.28 18.96
CA LEU A 733 -0.05 10.87 18.64
C LEU A 733 0.54 10.16 19.87
N PRO A 734 0.03 8.97 20.25
CA PRO A 734 0.63 8.20 21.32
C PRO A 734 2.03 7.78 20.86
N MET A 735 3.07 8.16 21.63
CA MET A 735 4.45 7.76 21.36
C MET A 735 4.68 6.30 21.66
#